data_AF-A0A9E0GMV1-F1
#
_entry.id   AF-A0A9E0GMV1-F1
#
_cell.length_a   1.000
_cell.length_b   1.000
_cell.length_c   1.000
_cell.angle_alpha   90.00
_cell.angle_beta   90.00
_cell.angle_gamma   90.00
#
_symmetry.space_group_name_H-M   'P 1'
#
loop_
_entity.id
_entity.type
_entity.pdbx_description
1 polymer ?
#
loop_
_entity_poly.entity_id
_entity_poly.type
_entity_poly.pdbx_seq_one_letter_code
_entity_poly.pdbx_strand_id
1 'polypeptide(L)'
;MDRLPAILAVIFISAFVFVILADLWWPIIRGDVGQPHPTPPPAVETLGPPQVAVVVDGLLGPIGMVALPDGGLLVAEEGTGSNDFSAGVSLIQADGTVGRLISGLESGRDAGDLSGVPLVALSPDGKTIYVGNFNQRHLWTLPLSPDQQKALTLPATPHIPADLTPAMQPLNNVWVINPYDLTFDTDGRPVVTDASGNGVATMNPDGTTRFIHRFDAIPNPLKEGTTVQAVPTGIERVGDEYYVTLTGGCPYPVGAGQLVAIDDARGQRTVLGGLNMPIDVAQGPDGTIWVLEFARFTTDASCFDGSGYQVKTGRLSRILADGSLETVLTELNFPGAVLPMPDGSLYITEVFPGRVLRITFGLAETSATPSDLPHIEVMTIPGGIQPVGNPPLTTLRMVVDRLGLQPNPGQAVKEGDTPLAKLGQDLFFDPILSGDRNISCATCHHPDFAMADGRTLPIGTGGSGLGPERVFVDRVTLGAEAGAVRRLPGKIDPITGETVVTNPFVGQFVPRNSPTVINSALFPAQFWDGRVQSYALQGAKVDTQESVVNDLGMTDVLAAQALFPITSLHEMAGATLGGLPPQTIRTQLLARLRGEYGYLVQFLDLFGDKLDGTAAPQDAITLPNIALALAAFERRFIFTDAPWDSFLAGDDQALSDQQVRGALLFFGQAKAGVNCTQCHSGDLFTDMGFHNLLAPQLGPGKGNGYTRREDWGRANVTFDIRDRYKFRTPSLRNVTLTAPYFHDGAYATLEAAITHHCNIVDGATAYDPSANGVPPTFFSSLQPFQPAKQWASAAQQLQKGLPLNETDIADLVAFLGALTDPAATDLDHFVPESVPSNLPLDQSQAAIRP
;
A
#
# COMPACT_ATOMS: atom_id res chain seq x y z
N MET A 1 -72.47 21.59 -49.79
CA MET A 1 -73.21 21.89 -48.54
C MET A 1 -74.54 21.18 -48.69
N ASP A 2 -74.64 19.88 -48.34
CA ASP A 2 -75.15 19.43 -47.03
C ASP A 2 -74.82 17.94 -46.73
N ARG A 3 -73.53 17.53 -46.66
CA ARG A 3 -73.18 16.15 -46.23
C ARG A 3 -71.93 16.02 -45.35
N LEU A 4 -71.44 17.11 -44.76
CA LEU A 4 -70.32 17.05 -43.81
C LEU A 4 -70.66 16.46 -42.41
N PRO A 5 -71.90 16.50 -41.87
CA PRO A 5 -72.16 15.95 -40.54
C PRO A 5 -72.33 14.42 -40.49
N ALA A 6 -72.64 13.76 -41.62
CA ALA A 6 -72.90 12.31 -41.65
C ALA A 6 -71.63 11.45 -41.82
N ILE A 7 -70.55 12.01 -42.37
CA ILE A 7 -69.27 11.29 -42.56
C ILE A 7 -68.44 11.26 -41.27
N LEU A 8 -68.55 12.31 -40.44
CA LEU A 8 -67.85 12.39 -39.15
C LEU A 8 -68.42 11.43 -38.08
N ALA A 9 -69.72 11.08 -38.15
CA ALA A 9 -70.34 10.14 -37.21
C ALA A 9 -69.98 8.66 -37.49
N VAL A 10 -69.74 8.28 -38.75
CA VAL A 10 -69.39 6.89 -39.12
C VAL A 10 -67.93 6.56 -38.79
N ILE A 11 -67.03 7.56 -38.83
CA ILE A 11 -65.60 7.37 -38.48
C ILE A 11 -65.40 7.25 -36.96
N PHE A 12 -66.18 7.99 -36.15
CA PHE A 12 -66.09 7.90 -34.69
C PHE A 12 -66.63 6.57 -34.11
N ILE A 13 -67.66 5.97 -34.71
CA ILE A 13 -68.21 4.67 -34.25
C ILE A 13 -67.31 3.50 -34.70
N SER A 14 -66.61 3.62 -35.83
CA SER A 14 -65.71 2.57 -36.34
C SER A 14 -64.39 2.50 -35.55
N ALA A 15 -63.89 3.62 -35.02
CA ALA A 15 -62.67 3.65 -34.21
C ALA A 15 -62.89 3.13 -32.76
N PHE A 16 -64.09 3.29 -32.20
CA PHE A 16 -64.37 2.88 -30.82
C PHE A 16 -64.66 1.37 -30.67
N VAL A 17 -65.18 0.72 -31.71
CA VAL A 17 -65.44 -0.75 -31.71
C VAL A 17 -64.16 -1.56 -31.96
N PHE A 18 -63.18 -1.00 -32.68
CA PHE A 18 -61.89 -1.67 -32.91
C PHE A 18 -60.98 -1.69 -31.67
N VAL A 19 -61.08 -0.67 -30.81
CA VAL A 19 -60.31 -0.60 -29.55
C VAL A 19 -60.84 -1.58 -28.51
N ILE A 20 -62.15 -1.86 -28.47
CA ILE A 20 -62.75 -2.78 -27.49
C ILE A 20 -62.62 -4.27 -27.90
N LEU A 21 -62.54 -4.59 -29.19
CA LEU A 21 -62.36 -5.98 -29.65
C LEU A 21 -60.89 -6.45 -29.70
N ALA A 22 -59.92 -5.53 -29.76
CA ALA A 22 -58.49 -5.86 -29.73
C ALA A 22 -58.02 -6.31 -28.33
N ASP A 23 -58.55 -5.73 -27.26
CA ASP A 23 -58.18 -6.06 -25.88
C ASP A 23 -58.75 -7.41 -25.38
N LEU A 24 -59.75 -7.98 -26.06
CA LEU A 24 -60.40 -9.23 -25.65
C LEU A 24 -59.88 -10.49 -26.36
N TRP A 25 -59.09 -10.36 -27.45
CA TRP A 25 -58.64 -11.51 -28.27
C TRP A 25 -57.13 -11.62 -28.47
N TRP A 26 -56.35 -10.60 -28.07
CA TRP A 26 -54.89 -10.62 -28.16
C TRP A 26 -54.19 -11.81 -27.45
N PRO A 27 -54.72 -12.36 -26.34
CA PRO A 27 -54.10 -13.54 -25.69
C PRO A 27 -54.31 -14.87 -26.46
N ILE A 28 -55.28 -14.97 -27.37
CA ILE A 28 -55.66 -16.25 -28.01
C ILE A 28 -54.86 -16.50 -29.31
N ILE A 29 -54.25 -15.46 -29.89
CA ILE A 29 -53.56 -15.56 -31.20
C ILE A 29 -52.07 -15.94 -31.08
N ARG A 30 -51.44 -15.85 -29.89
CA ARG A 30 -50.00 -16.14 -29.72
C ARG A 30 -49.62 -17.54 -29.26
N GLY A 31 -50.56 -18.42 -28.94
CA GLY A 31 -50.21 -19.84 -28.75
C GLY A 31 -49.18 -20.15 -27.66
N ASP A 32 -49.11 -19.35 -26.60
CA ASP A 32 -48.25 -19.62 -25.44
C ASP A 32 -48.95 -20.60 -24.47
N VAL A 33 -48.92 -21.88 -24.81
CA VAL A 33 -49.10 -22.95 -23.81
C VAL A 33 -47.72 -23.25 -23.23
N GLY A 34 -47.22 -22.32 -22.42
CA GLY A 34 -46.06 -22.51 -21.55
C GLY A 34 -46.50 -23.06 -20.19
N GLN A 35 -45.84 -24.12 -19.73
CA GLN A 35 -46.01 -24.72 -18.41
C GLN A 35 -45.99 -23.66 -17.29
N PRO A 36 -46.72 -23.85 -16.17
CA PRO A 36 -46.72 -22.87 -15.09
C PRO A 36 -45.31 -22.76 -14.47
N HIS A 37 -44.66 -21.61 -14.66
CA HIS A 37 -43.53 -21.22 -13.82
C HIS A 37 -44.05 -20.99 -12.39
N PRO A 38 -43.32 -21.43 -11.35
CA PRO A 38 -43.69 -21.15 -9.98
C PRO A 38 -43.71 -19.63 -9.78
N THR A 39 -44.81 -19.09 -9.26
CA THR A 39 -44.86 -17.72 -8.75
C THR A 39 -43.74 -17.53 -7.73
N PRO A 40 -42.91 -16.47 -7.85
CA PRO A 40 -41.88 -16.21 -6.86
C PRO A 40 -42.54 -16.02 -5.48
N PRO A 41 -41.92 -16.53 -4.40
CA PRO A 41 -42.42 -16.25 -3.06
C PRO A 41 -42.47 -14.73 -2.85
N PRO A 42 -43.46 -14.20 -2.10
CA PRO A 42 -43.46 -12.79 -1.75
C PRO A 42 -42.16 -12.46 -1.00
N ALA A 43 -41.53 -11.34 -1.35
CA ALA A 43 -40.35 -10.82 -0.65
C ALA A 43 -40.60 -10.83 0.87
N VAL A 44 -39.59 -11.23 1.65
CA VAL A 44 -39.72 -11.35 3.10
C VAL A 44 -40.04 -9.97 3.70
N GLU A 45 -41.29 -9.77 4.18
CA GLU A 45 -41.78 -8.48 4.67
C GLU A 45 -40.97 -7.92 5.85
N THR A 46 -40.33 -8.78 6.65
CA THR A 46 -39.48 -8.36 7.78
C THR A 46 -38.19 -9.19 7.87
N LEU A 47 -37.03 -8.56 7.65
CA LEU A 47 -35.72 -9.17 7.94
C LEU A 47 -35.46 -9.15 9.44
N GLY A 48 -34.88 -10.22 9.97
CA GLY A 48 -34.29 -10.17 11.31
C GLY A 48 -33.02 -9.31 11.35
N PRO A 49 -32.45 -9.08 12.55
CA PRO A 49 -31.23 -8.29 12.67
C PRO A 49 -30.08 -8.93 11.86
N PRO A 50 -29.32 -8.14 11.08
CA PRO A 50 -28.21 -8.66 10.29
C PRO A 50 -27.09 -9.15 11.22
N GLN A 51 -26.55 -10.32 10.91
CA GLN A 51 -25.34 -10.86 11.50
C GLN A 51 -24.24 -10.83 10.44
N VAL A 52 -23.08 -10.29 10.81
CA VAL A 52 -21.95 -10.08 9.89
C VAL A 52 -20.82 -11.03 10.27
N ALA A 53 -20.37 -11.85 9.33
CA ALA A 53 -19.20 -12.71 9.48
C ALA A 53 -18.15 -12.38 8.42
N VAL A 54 -16.86 -12.35 8.78
CA VAL A 54 -15.77 -12.24 7.80
C VAL A 54 -15.50 -13.63 7.23
N VAL A 55 -15.53 -13.75 5.90
CA VAL A 55 -15.39 -15.01 5.16
C VAL A 55 -13.95 -15.20 4.71
N VAL A 56 -13.35 -14.11 4.21
CA VAL A 56 -11.94 -14.04 3.82
C VAL A 56 -11.42 -12.64 4.13
N ASP A 57 -10.13 -12.55 4.40
CA ASP A 57 -9.39 -11.32 4.68
C ASP A 57 -8.01 -11.41 3.98
N GLY A 58 -7.36 -10.27 3.77
CA GLY A 58 -6.04 -10.18 3.12
C GLY A 58 -6.06 -10.15 1.59
N LEU A 59 -7.20 -9.82 0.98
CA LEU A 59 -7.33 -9.56 -0.46
C LEU A 59 -6.82 -8.13 -0.80
N LEU A 60 -6.34 -7.95 -2.02
CA LEU A 60 -5.81 -6.69 -2.55
C LEU A 60 -6.92 -5.86 -3.21
N GLY A 61 -7.72 -5.18 -2.39
CA GLY A 61 -8.82 -4.34 -2.85
C GLY A 61 -9.93 -5.10 -3.59
N PRO A 62 -10.65 -6.02 -2.91
CA PRO A 62 -11.72 -6.81 -3.50
C PRO A 62 -12.92 -5.91 -3.82
N ILE A 63 -13.29 -5.86 -5.09
CA ILE A 63 -14.23 -4.85 -5.59
C ILE A 63 -15.35 -5.41 -6.46
N GLY A 64 -15.13 -6.55 -7.13
CA GLY A 64 -16.16 -7.30 -7.86
C GLY A 64 -16.22 -8.76 -7.39
N MET A 65 -17.39 -9.39 -7.48
CA MET A 65 -17.56 -10.77 -7.03
C MET A 65 -18.69 -11.50 -7.76
N VAL A 66 -18.52 -12.80 -8.00
CA VAL A 66 -19.57 -13.67 -8.57
C VAL A 66 -19.57 -15.04 -7.90
N ALA A 67 -20.75 -15.63 -7.74
CA ALA A 67 -20.90 -16.99 -7.23
C ALA A 67 -20.61 -18.05 -8.29
N LEU A 68 -20.02 -19.15 -7.87
CA LEU A 68 -19.89 -20.38 -8.63
C LEU A 68 -21.04 -21.35 -8.29
N PRO A 69 -21.40 -22.29 -9.19
CA PRO A 69 -22.50 -23.23 -8.98
C PRO A 69 -22.35 -24.12 -7.73
N ASP A 70 -21.12 -24.38 -7.28
CA ASP A 70 -20.81 -25.19 -6.10
C ASP A 70 -20.83 -24.39 -4.78
N GLY A 71 -21.11 -23.09 -4.84
CA GLY A 71 -21.08 -22.17 -3.70
C GLY A 71 -19.72 -21.49 -3.46
N GLY A 72 -18.71 -21.75 -4.30
CA GLY A 72 -17.49 -20.96 -4.33
C GLY A 72 -17.73 -19.53 -4.84
N LEU A 73 -16.73 -18.66 -4.69
CA LEU A 73 -16.77 -17.26 -5.11
C LEU A 73 -15.53 -16.95 -5.94
N LEU A 74 -15.71 -16.18 -7.01
CA LEU A 74 -14.63 -15.46 -7.66
C LEU A 74 -14.66 -14.02 -7.17
N VAL A 75 -13.52 -13.50 -6.75
CA VAL A 75 -13.37 -12.13 -6.25
C VAL A 75 -12.31 -11.42 -7.06
N ALA A 76 -12.68 -10.32 -7.68
CA ALA A 76 -11.76 -9.50 -8.44
C ALA A 76 -11.13 -8.43 -7.53
N GLU A 77 -9.81 -8.27 -7.66
CA GLU A 77 -8.93 -7.51 -6.78
C GLU A 77 -8.23 -6.39 -7.58
N GLU A 78 -8.43 -5.13 -7.19
CA GLU A 78 -7.84 -3.94 -7.83
C GLU A 78 -6.30 -3.87 -7.74
N GLY A 79 -5.72 -4.66 -6.82
CA GLY A 79 -4.29 -4.67 -6.56
C GLY A 79 -3.87 -3.59 -5.54
N THR A 80 -2.64 -3.12 -5.65
CA THR A 80 -2.00 -2.21 -4.68
C THR A 80 -2.20 -0.72 -5.00
N GLY A 81 -2.74 -0.39 -6.19
CA GLY A 81 -2.84 0.98 -6.69
C GLY A 81 -1.48 1.65 -6.88
N SER A 82 -0.42 0.87 -7.13
CA SER A 82 0.97 1.34 -7.22
C SER A 82 1.55 1.32 -8.64
N ASN A 83 0.70 1.29 -9.67
CA ASN A 83 1.11 1.14 -11.07
C ASN A 83 1.97 -0.13 -11.28
N ASP A 84 1.53 -1.25 -10.71
CA ASP A 84 2.18 -2.56 -10.79
C ASP A 84 1.25 -3.60 -11.46
N PHE A 85 1.55 -4.90 -11.32
CA PHE A 85 0.74 -6.01 -11.88
C PHE A 85 0.06 -6.87 -10.79
N SER A 86 -0.29 -6.26 -9.66
CA SER A 86 -0.85 -6.96 -8.50
C SER A 86 -2.36 -7.24 -8.60
N ALA A 87 -3.06 -6.61 -9.54
CA ALA A 87 -4.49 -6.85 -9.77
C ALA A 87 -4.73 -8.27 -10.29
N GLY A 88 -5.93 -8.80 -10.06
CA GLY A 88 -6.25 -10.17 -10.44
C GLY A 88 -7.62 -10.65 -10.00
N VAL A 89 -7.80 -11.97 -10.05
CA VAL A 89 -8.99 -12.66 -9.56
C VAL A 89 -8.57 -13.76 -8.61
N SER A 90 -9.09 -13.72 -7.39
CA SER A 90 -8.99 -14.81 -6.41
C SER A 90 -10.20 -15.73 -6.48
N LEU A 91 -9.97 -17.00 -6.18
CA LEU A 91 -10.98 -18.04 -6.04
C LEU A 91 -11.09 -18.42 -4.57
N ILE A 92 -12.31 -18.34 -4.04
CA ILE A 92 -12.71 -18.88 -2.75
C ILE A 92 -13.51 -20.14 -3.05
N GLN A 93 -12.96 -21.32 -2.78
CA GLN A 93 -13.66 -22.58 -3.00
C GLN A 93 -14.71 -22.81 -1.90
N ALA A 94 -15.71 -23.66 -2.18
CA ALA A 94 -16.79 -23.95 -1.25
C ALA A 94 -16.32 -24.57 0.09
N ASP A 95 -15.13 -25.18 0.11
CA ASP A 95 -14.49 -25.71 1.32
C ASP A 95 -13.74 -24.64 2.14
N GLY A 96 -13.73 -23.38 1.68
CA GLY A 96 -13.05 -22.25 2.30
C GLY A 96 -11.61 -22.04 1.83
N THR A 97 -11.09 -22.86 0.91
CA THR A 97 -9.76 -22.66 0.35
C THR A 97 -9.72 -21.38 -0.48
N VAL A 98 -8.72 -20.52 -0.25
CA VAL A 98 -8.55 -19.25 -0.97
C VAL A 98 -7.22 -19.26 -1.71
N GLY A 99 -7.21 -18.78 -2.95
CA GLY A 99 -5.98 -18.55 -3.68
C GLY A 99 -6.19 -17.76 -4.98
N ARG A 100 -5.08 -17.42 -5.63
CA ARG A 100 -5.10 -16.62 -6.85
C ARG A 100 -5.42 -17.49 -8.07
N LEU A 101 -6.50 -17.17 -8.79
CA LEU A 101 -6.88 -17.83 -10.04
C LEU A 101 -6.25 -17.14 -11.25
N ILE A 102 -6.32 -15.81 -11.30
CA ILE A 102 -5.74 -14.97 -12.36
C ILE A 102 -4.86 -13.92 -11.70
N SER A 103 -3.60 -13.80 -12.13
CA SER A 103 -2.60 -12.87 -11.62
C SER A 103 -2.01 -12.03 -12.75
N GLY A 104 -1.34 -10.92 -12.41
CA GLY A 104 -0.57 -10.14 -13.38
C GLY A 104 -1.39 -9.14 -14.18
N LEU A 105 -2.60 -8.78 -13.73
CA LEU A 105 -3.35 -7.67 -14.30
C LEU A 105 -2.77 -6.35 -13.79
N GLU A 106 -2.79 -5.31 -14.62
CA GLU A 106 -2.34 -3.97 -14.24
C GLU A 106 -3.16 -3.40 -13.08
N SER A 107 -2.48 -2.94 -12.04
CA SER A 107 -3.05 -2.18 -10.91
C SER A 107 -2.67 -0.72 -11.07
N GLY A 108 -3.60 0.10 -11.56
CA GLY A 108 -3.36 1.53 -11.79
C GLY A 108 -3.65 2.39 -10.56
N ARG A 109 -2.97 3.53 -10.45
CA ARG A 109 -3.43 4.67 -9.63
C ARG A 109 -4.14 5.64 -10.55
N ASP A 110 -5.47 5.76 -10.48
CA ASP A 110 -6.03 7.10 -10.67
C ASP A 110 -6.28 7.71 -9.30
N ALA A 111 -6.08 9.01 -9.26
CA ALA A 111 -6.17 9.83 -8.08
C ALA A 111 -7.61 9.72 -7.55
N GLY A 112 -7.86 8.85 -6.58
CA GLY A 112 -9.08 8.70 -5.79
C GLY A 112 -10.43 8.70 -6.55
N ASP A 113 -10.46 8.29 -7.82
CA ASP A 113 -11.66 7.76 -8.47
C ASP A 113 -11.55 6.23 -8.43
N LEU A 114 -12.67 5.51 -8.29
CA LEU A 114 -12.71 4.04 -8.26
C LEU A 114 -12.33 3.48 -9.64
N SER A 115 -11.03 3.48 -9.93
CA SER A 115 -10.47 3.26 -11.26
C SER A 115 -9.27 2.33 -11.11
N GLY A 116 -9.45 1.15 -11.70
CA GLY A 116 -8.60 -0.01 -11.45
C GLY A 116 -9.40 -1.27 -11.11
N VAL A 117 -10.71 -1.31 -11.38
CA VAL A 117 -11.58 -2.41 -10.96
C VAL A 117 -11.50 -3.55 -11.99
N PRO A 118 -10.77 -4.65 -11.75
CA PRO A 118 -11.18 -5.86 -12.39
C PRO A 118 -12.57 -6.18 -11.85
N LEU A 119 -13.53 -6.30 -12.74
CA LEU A 119 -14.79 -6.98 -12.47
C LEU A 119 -14.61 -8.44 -12.85
N VAL A 120 -15.37 -9.34 -12.22
CA VAL A 120 -15.42 -10.75 -12.59
C VAL A 120 -16.86 -11.18 -12.71
N ALA A 121 -17.16 -11.94 -13.76
CA ALA A 121 -18.49 -12.50 -13.99
C ALA A 121 -18.40 -13.89 -14.61
N LEU A 122 -19.43 -14.71 -14.40
CA LEU A 122 -19.57 -16.03 -15.00
C LEU A 122 -20.73 -15.99 -16.00
N SER A 123 -20.51 -16.49 -17.22
CA SER A 123 -21.58 -16.56 -18.23
C SER A 123 -22.79 -17.37 -17.71
N PRO A 124 -24.02 -17.05 -18.16
CA PRO A 124 -25.22 -17.76 -17.67
C PRO A 124 -25.21 -19.27 -17.91
N ASP A 125 -24.48 -19.73 -18.93
CA ASP A 125 -24.29 -21.15 -19.22
C ASP A 125 -23.13 -21.80 -18.44
N GLY A 126 -22.48 -21.04 -17.55
CA GLY A 126 -21.37 -21.46 -16.71
C GLY A 126 -20.04 -21.68 -17.43
N LYS A 127 -19.96 -21.45 -18.75
CA LYS A 127 -18.81 -21.89 -19.56
C LYS A 127 -17.64 -20.92 -19.59
N THR A 128 -17.83 -19.65 -19.28
CA THR A 128 -16.80 -18.62 -19.48
C THR A 128 -16.76 -17.65 -18.32
N ILE A 129 -15.57 -17.45 -17.74
CA ILE A 129 -15.30 -16.36 -16.81
C ILE A 129 -14.91 -15.13 -17.64
N TYR A 130 -15.58 -14.01 -17.38
CA TYR A 130 -15.25 -12.69 -17.93
C TYR A 130 -14.52 -11.87 -16.88
N VAL A 131 -13.48 -11.15 -17.30
CA VAL A 131 -12.69 -10.27 -16.44
C VAL A 131 -12.52 -8.91 -17.13
N GLY A 132 -12.96 -7.85 -16.47
CA GLY A 132 -12.61 -6.48 -16.88
C GLY A 132 -11.25 -6.08 -16.33
N ASN A 133 -10.60 -5.09 -16.92
CA ASN A 133 -9.54 -4.36 -16.24
C ASN A 133 -9.42 -2.94 -16.84
N PHE A 134 -9.02 -1.98 -16.03
CA PHE A 134 -8.93 -0.58 -16.42
C PHE A 134 -7.95 -0.39 -17.60
N ASN A 135 -8.36 0.46 -18.55
CA ASN A 135 -7.59 0.88 -19.71
C ASN A 135 -7.13 -0.25 -20.67
N GLN A 136 -7.60 -1.48 -20.49
CA GLN A 136 -7.30 -2.58 -21.40
C GLN A 136 -8.07 -2.49 -22.72
N ARG A 137 -9.16 -1.71 -22.78
CA ARG A 137 -10.00 -1.47 -23.97
C ARG A 137 -10.84 -2.65 -24.45
N HIS A 138 -10.89 -3.73 -23.68
CA HIS A 138 -11.63 -4.97 -23.95
C HIS A 138 -11.89 -5.73 -22.64
N LEU A 139 -12.65 -6.82 -22.69
CA LEU A 139 -12.76 -7.79 -21.59
C LEU A 139 -11.86 -9.00 -21.85
N TRP A 140 -11.30 -9.59 -20.81
CA TRP A 140 -10.65 -10.89 -20.89
C TRP A 140 -11.65 -12.01 -20.65
N THR A 141 -11.40 -13.17 -21.26
CA THR A 141 -12.20 -14.38 -21.08
C THR A 141 -11.33 -15.59 -20.77
N LEU A 142 -11.81 -16.42 -19.85
CA LEU A 142 -11.24 -17.72 -19.50
C LEU A 142 -12.31 -18.81 -19.67
N PRO A 143 -12.21 -19.67 -20.69
CA PRO A 143 -13.17 -20.76 -20.89
C PRO A 143 -12.97 -21.88 -19.86
N LEU A 144 -14.07 -22.45 -19.37
CA LEU A 144 -14.09 -23.54 -18.40
C LEU A 144 -14.44 -24.87 -19.07
N SER A 145 -13.64 -25.90 -18.78
CA SER A 145 -13.95 -27.28 -19.15
C SER A 145 -15.20 -27.81 -18.42
N PRO A 146 -15.86 -28.87 -18.92
CA PRO A 146 -17.05 -29.43 -18.27
C PRO A 146 -16.87 -29.86 -16.81
N ASP A 147 -15.65 -30.17 -16.37
CA ASP A 147 -15.37 -30.51 -14.97
C ASP A 147 -15.14 -29.26 -14.12
N GLN A 148 -14.45 -28.25 -14.65
CA GLN A 148 -14.31 -26.95 -14.00
C GLN A 148 -15.65 -26.22 -13.81
N GLN A 149 -16.62 -26.46 -14.70
CA GLN A 149 -17.98 -25.94 -14.57
C GLN A 149 -18.73 -26.52 -13.36
N LYS A 150 -18.35 -27.73 -12.90
CA LYS A 150 -18.96 -28.37 -11.73
C LYS A 150 -18.30 -27.92 -10.43
N ALA A 151 -16.98 -27.83 -10.44
CA ALA A 151 -16.18 -27.38 -9.31
C ALA A 151 -14.86 -26.81 -9.84
N LEU A 152 -14.66 -25.52 -9.66
CA LEU A 152 -13.42 -24.86 -10.06
C LEU A 152 -12.41 -25.00 -8.92
N THR A 153 -11.22 -25.48 -9.24
CA THR A 153 -10.12 -25.64 -8.27
C THR A 153 -8.98 -24.69 -8.58
N LEU A 154 -8.22 -24.30 -7.57
CA LEU A 154 -7.02 -23.51 -7.76
C LEU A 154 -6.00 -24.26 -8.65
N PRO A 155 -5.45 -23.62 -9.69
CA PRO A 155 -4.38 -24.21 -10.47
C PRO A 155 -3.06 -24.19 -9.68
N ALA A 156 -2.12 -25.06 -10.03
CA ALA A 156 -0.78 -25.06 -9.43
C ALA A 156 -0.01 -23.75 -9.70
N THR A 157 -0.28 -23.12 -10.85
CA THR A 157 0.20 -21.79 -11.21
C THR A 157 -1.01 -20.96 -11.65
N PRO A 158 -1.21 -19.74 -11.11
CA PRO A 158 -2.29 -18.86 -11.55
C PRO A 158 -2.19 -18.54 -13.04
N HIS A 159 -3.35 -18.33 -13.68
CA HIS A 159 -3.41 -17.83 -15.05
C HIS A 159 -2.85 -16.40 -15.12
N ILE A 160 -2.18 -16.07 -16.21
CA ILE A 160 -1.69 -14.72 -16.52
C ILE A 160 -2.43 -14.14 -17.74
N PRO A 161 -2.31 -12.84 -18.06
CA PRO A 161 -3.05 -12.25 -19.19
C PRO A 161 -2.81 -12.96 -20.53
N ALA A 162 -1.62 -13.56 -20.71
CA ALA A 162 -1.30 -14.34 -21.90
C ALA A 162 -2.13 -15.64 -22.05
N ASP A 163 -2.74 -16.14 -20.97
CA ASP A 163 -3.61 -17.31 -20.96
C ASP A 163 -5.07 -16.94 -21.25
N LEU A 164 -5.40 -15.65 -21.30
CA LEU A 164 -6.75 -15.14 -21.46
C LEU A 164 -7.04 -14.75 -22.92
N THR A 165 -8.31 -14.84 -23.32
CA THR A 165 -8.73 -14.45 -24.68
C THR A 165 -9.51 -13.14 -24.64
N PRO A 166 -9.20 -12.14 -25.48
CA PRO A 166 -9.87 -10.86 -25.43
C PRO A 166 -11.24 -10.90 -26.15
N ALA A 167 -12.27 -10.35 -25.52
CA ALA A 167 -13.65 -10.18 -26.00
C ALA A 167 -14.07 -8.71 -25.92
N MET A 168 -15.16 -8.31 -26.60
CA MET A 168 -15.55 -6.89 -26.74
C MET A 168 -14.42 -6.04 -27.32
N GLN A 169 -14.00 -6.37 -28.54
CA GLN A 169 -12.91 -5.66 -29.22
C GLN A 169 -13.30 -4.21 -29.54
N PRO A 170 -12.35 -3.26 -29.58
CA PRO A 170 -12.62 -1.89 -30.01
C PRO A 170 -13.22 -1.80 -31.42
N LEU A 171 -14.23 -0.95 -31.60
CA LEU A 171 -14.77 -0.57 -32.92
C LEU A 171 -14.56 0.92 -33.16
N ASN A 172 -13.61 1.29 -34.01
CA ASN A 172 -13.20 2.69 -34.18
C ASN A 172 -12.87 3.32 -32.83
N ASN A 173 -13.55 4.43 -32.46
CA ASN A 173 -13.39 5.14 -31.19
C ASN A 173 -14.32 4.62 -30.06
N VAL A 174 -14.89 3.43 -30.23
CA VAL A 174 -15.82 2.81 -29.28
C VAL A 174 -15.18 1.59 -28.63
N TRP A 175 -14.87 1.72 -27.33
CA TRP A 175 -14.31 0.67 -26.49
C TRP A 175 -14.66 0.96 -25.02
N VAL A 176 -14.56 -0.05 -24.16
CA VAL A 176 -14.70 0.10 -22.69
C VAL A 176 -13.39 0.62 -22.11
N ILE A 177 -13.40 1.66 -21.28
CA ILE A 177 -12.17 2.22 -20.69
C ILE A 177 -12.05 1.85 -19.22
N ASN A 178 -13.11 2.06 -18.45
CA ASN A 178 -13.21 1.74 -17.04
C ASN A 178 -14.43 0.83 -16.82
N PRO A 179 -14.35 -0.45 -17.24
CA PRO A 179 -15.41 -1.40 -16.99
C PRO A 179 -15.59 -1.57 -15.48
N TYR A 180 -16.78 -1.27 -14.95
CA TYR A 180 -17.03 -1.24 -13.51
C TYR A 180 -17.78 -2.49 -13.03
N ASP A 181 -18.86 -2.85 -13.71
CA ASP A 181 -19.68 -4.02 -13.41
C ASP A 181 -20.29 -4.64 -14.69
N LEU A 182 -20.73 -5.89 -14.62
CA LEU A 182 -21.16 -6.69 -15.78
C LEU A 182 -22.36 -7.57 -15.45
N THR A 183 -23.34 -7.53 -16.34
CA THR A 183 -24.44 -8.50 -16.43
C THR A 183 -24.54 -9.07 -17.85
N PHE A 184 -25.59 -9.83 -18.16
CA PHE A 184 -25.79 -10.47 -19.45
C PHE A 184 -27.17 -10.17 -20.05
N ASP A 185 -27.24 -10.06 -21.38
CA ASP A 185 -28.51 -10.02 -22.11
C ASP A 185 -29.18 -11.41 -22.17
N THR A 186 -30.37 -11.49 -22.77
CA THR A 186 -31.11 -12.76 -22.92
C THR A 186 -30.39 -13.82 -23.77
N ASP A 187 -29.47 -13.38 -24.64
CA ASP A 187 -28.67 -14.25 -25.50
C ASP A 187 -27.37 -14.67 -24.78
N GLY A 188 -27.11 -14.20 -23.56
CA GLY A 188 -25.89 -14.44 -22.80
C GLY A 188 -24.71 -13.57 -23.24
N ARG A 189 -24.93 -12.47 -23.96
CA ARG A 189 -23.87 -11.51 -24.30
C ARG A 189 -23.58 -10.58 -23.12
N PRO A 190 -22.31 -10.20 -22.89
CA PRO A 190 -21.97 -9.30 -21.80
C PRO A 190 -22.54 -7.89 -22.03
N VAL A 191 -23.04 -7.30 -20.94
CA VAL A 191 -23.53 -5.92 -20.84
C VAL A 191 -22.82 -5.27 -19.67
N VAL A 192 -22.03 -4.22 -19.95
CA VAL A 192 -20.99 -3.70 -19.05
C VAL A 192 -21.19 -2.21 -18.83
N THR A 193 -21.09 -1.75 -17.60
CA THR A 193 -20.98 -0.32 -17.29
C THR A 193 -19.55 0.17 -17.55
N ASP A 194 -19.41 1.27 -18.27
CA ASP A 194 -18.13 1.95 -18.47
C ASP A 194 -18.19 3.33 -17.83
N ALA A 195 -17.53 3.46 -16.67
CA ALA A 195 -17.57 4.67 -15.85
C ALA A 195 -16.94 5.86 -16.59
N SER A 196 -15.81 5.68 -17.27
CA SER A 196 -15.17 6.74 -18.06
C SER A 196 -15.91 7.02 -19.37
N GLY A 197 -16.62 6.02 -19.90
CA GLY A 197 -17.49 6.16 -21.07
C GLY A 197 -18.84 6.82 -20.77
N ASN A 198 -19.19 7.03 -19.50
CA ASN A 198 -20.53 7.47 -19.04
C ASN A 198 -21.66 6.66 -19.68
N GLY A 199 -21.52 5.35 -19.81
CA GLY A 199 -22.54 4.55 -20.50
C GLY A 199 -22.50 3.06 -20.21
N VAL A 200 -23.41 2.35 -20.88
CA VAL A 200 -23.51 0.90 -20.87
C VAL A 200 -23.16 0.37 -22.25
N ALA A 201 -22.23 -0.58 -22.31
CA ALA A 201 -21.71 -1.19 -23.52
C ALA A 201 -22.08 -2.67 -23.60
N THR A 202 -22.19 -3.18 -24.83
CA THR A 202 -22.38 -4.59 -25.13
C THR A 202 -21.55 -4.99 -26.36
N MET A 203 -21.57 -6.28 -26.70
CA MET A 203 -20.86 -6.85 -27.82
C MET A 203 -21.78 -7.05 -29.04
N ASN A 204 -21.33 -6.60 -30.20
CA ASN A 204 -21.95 -6.93 -31.49
C ASN A 204 -21.73 -8.41 -31.83
N PRO A 205 -22.52 -8.99 -32.76
CA PRO A 205 -22.33 -10.38 -33.20
C PRO A 205 -20.94 -10.69 -33.78
N ASP A 206 -20.21 -9.68 -34.27
CA ASP A 206 -18.84 -9.81 -34.78
C ASP A 206 -17.76 -9.68 -33.69
N GLY A 207 -18.15 -9.56 -32.42
CA GLY A 207 -17.24 -9.46 -31.27
C GLY A 207 -16.81 -8.04 -30.92
N THR A 208 -17.26 -7.01 -31.65
CA THR A 208 -16.86 -5.61 -31.44
C THR A 208 -17.76 -4.87 -30.45
N THR A 209 -17.25 -3.81 -29.82
CA THR A 209 -17.94 -3.06 -28.76
C THR A 209 -18.96 -2.06 -29.32
N ARG A 210 -20.11 -1.93 -28.66
CA ARG A 210 -21.13 -0.90 -28.92
C ARG A 210 -21.75 -0.39 -27.62
N PHE A 211 -21.94 0.93 -27.49
CA PHE A 211 -22.76 1.49 -26.41
C PHE A 211 -24.25 1.36 -26.72
N ILE A 212 -25.01 0.74 -25.81
CA ILE A 212 -26.46 0.70 -25.88
C ILE A 212 -27.07 1.97 -25.30
N HIS A 213 -26.45 2.54 -24.26
CA HIS A 213 -26.91 3.76 -23.60
C HIS A 213 -25.75 4.67 -23.17
N ARG A 214 -26.00 5.97 -23.09
CA ARG A 214 -25.11 6.96 -22.45
C ARG A 214 -25.94 7.90 -21.60
N PHE A 215 -25.42 8.22 -20.41
CA PHE A 215 -26.14 8.97 -19.40
C PHE A 215 -25.89 10.47 -19.55
N ASP A 216 -26.97 11.24 -19.51
CA ASP A 216 -26.90 12.69 -19.34
C ASP A 216 -26.47 13.05 -17.91
N ALA A 217 -26.03 14.30 -17.71
CA ALA A 217 -25.68 14.80 -16.38
C ALA A 217 -26.90 14.76 -15.43
N ILE A 218 -26.67 14.41 -14.17
CA ILE A 218 -27.71 14.30 -13.13
C ILE A 218 -27.82 15.59 -12.31
N PRO A 219 -28.99 15.88 -11.70
CA PRO A 219 -29.18 17.09 -10.89
C PRO A 219 -28.21 17.17 -9.70
N ASN A 220 -27.71 18.37 -9.40
CA ASN A 220 -26.87 18.62 -8.22
C ASN A 220 -27.75 19.12 -7.05
N PRO A 221 -27.98 18.31 -6.00
CA PRO A 221 -28.83 18.70 -4.88
C PRO A 221 -28.20 19.79 -3.99
N LEU A 222 -26.88 19.98 -4.03
CA LEU A 222 -26.20 21.02 -3.26
C LEU A 222 -26.24 22.39 -3.93
N LYS A 223 -26.61 22.45 -5.22
CA LYS A 223 -26.62 23.69 -5.99
C LYS A 223 -27.72 23.67 -7.06
N GLU A 224 -28.87 24.24 -6.69
CA GLU A 224 -30.06 24.34 -7.53
C GLU A 224 -29.75 24.90 -8.93
N GLY A 225 -30.34 24.29 -9.96
CA GLY A 225 -30.13 24.68 -11.36
C GLY A 225 -28.80 24.23 -11.98
N THR A 226 -27.96 23.46 -11.26
CA THR A 226 -26.73 22.86 -11.79
C THR A 226 -26.80 21.33 -11.84
N THR A 227 -25.92 20.73 -12.64
CA THR A 227 -25.81 19.27 -12.81
C THR A 227 -24.39 18.80 -12.51
N VAL A 228 -24.25 17.50 -12.23
CA VAL A 228 -22.96 16.79 -12.16
C VAL A 228 -22.95 15.65 -13.18
N GLN A 229 -21.77 15.24 -13.63
CA GLN A 229 -21.61 14.12 -14.56
C GLN A 229 -22.27 12.86 -14.00
N ALA A 230 -22.90 12.03 -14.85
CA ALA A 230 -23.32 10.69 -14.45
C ALA A 230 -22.15 9.72 -14.58
N VAL A 231 -21.86 8.97 -13.53
CA VAL A 231 -20.81 7.94 -13.51
C VAL A 231 -21.50 6.60 -13.26
N PRO A 232 -21.68 5.75 -14.27
CA PRO A 232 -22.30 4.43 -14.09
C PRO A 232 -21.33 3.45 -13.42
N THR A 233 -21.84 2.71 -12.45
CA THR A 233 -21.05 1.77 -11.62
C THR A 233 -21.65 0.36 -11.66
N GLY A 234 -22.54 -0.03 -10.75
CA GLY A 234 -23.22 -1.33 -10.74
C GLY A 234 -24.29 -1.49 -11.83
N ILE A 235 -24.53 -2.73 -12.26
CA ILE A 235 -25.55 -3.10 -13.24
C ILE A 235 -26.17 -4.47 -12.98
N GLU A 236 -27.50 -4.52 -12.92
CA GLU A 236 -28.27 -5.76 -12.79
C GLU A 236 -29.38 -5.83 -13.83
N ARG A 237 -29.63 -7.01 -14.41
CA ARG A 237 -30.74 -7.20 -15.34
C ARG A 237 -32.00 -7.58 -14.56
N VAL A 238 -33.02 -6.73 -14.61
CA VAL A 238 -34.30 -6.93 -13.91
C VAL A 238 -35.43 -6.98 -14.93
N GLY A 239 -35.92 -8.19 -15.22
CA GLY A 239 -36.92 -8.39 -16.27
C GLY A 239 -36.34 -8.04 -17.65
N ASP A 240 -36.95 -7.07 -18.34
CA ASP A 240 -36.51 -6.59 -19.66
C ASP A 240 -35.71 -5.27 -19.59
N GLU A 241 -35.38 -4.81 -18.38
CA GLU A 241 -34.62 -3.58 -18.13
C GLU A 241 -33.26 -3.90 -17.47
N TYR A 242 -32.33 -2.94 -17.54
CA TYR A 242 -31.09 -2.94 -16.77
C TYR A 242 -31.14 -1.84 -15.71
N TYR A 243 -30.96 -2.23 -14.46
CA TYR A 243 -30.89 -1.33 -13.32
C TYR A 243 -29.43 -0.92 -13.17
N VAL A 244 -29.15 0.38 -13.22
CA VAL A 244 -27.78 0.93 -13.23
C VAL A 244 -27.64 1.97 -12.12
N THR A 245 -26.63 1.82 -11.27
CA THR A 245 -26.29 2.84 -10.27
C THR A 245 -25.48 3.96 -10.91
N LEU A 246 -25.84 5.21 -10.59
CA LEU A 246 -25.16 6.42 -11.02
C LEU A 246 -24.65 7.17 -9.78
N THR A 247 -23.33 7.21 -9.57
CA THR A 247 -22.70 7.80 -8.37
C THR A 247 -22.73 9.34 -8.38
N GLY A 248 -22.76 9.92 -9.58
CA GLY A 248 -22.45 11.33 -9.82
C GLY A 248 -20.94 11.56 -9.99
N GLY A 249 -20.55 12.61 -10.70
CA GLY A 249 -19.15 12.99 -10.89
C GLY A 249 -18.58 13.62 -9.63
N CYS A 250 -17.26 13.51 -9.47
CA CYS A 250 -16.53 14.19 -8.40
C CYS A 250 -16.90 15.69 -8.32
N PRO A 251 -17.19 16.25 -7.12
CA PRO A 251 -16.93 15.71 -5.78
C PRO A 251 -18.10 14.94 -5.12
N TYR A 252 -18.82 14.11 -5.88
CA TYR A 252 -19.88 13.19 -5.38
C TYR A 252 -20.84 13.84 -4.35
N PRO A 253 -21.62 14.86 -4.74
CA PRO A 253 -22.50 15.56 -3.82
C PRO A 253 -23.47 14.59 -3.12
N VAL A 254 -23.58 14.69 -1.80
CA VAL A 254 -24.54 13.91 -0.99
C VAL A 254 -25.95 14.03 -1.58
N GLY A 255 -26.56 12.88 -1.88
CA GLY A 255 -27.90 12.81 -2.46
C GLY A 255 -27.97 12.97 -3.99
N ALA A 256 -26.85 13.17 -4.69
CA ALA A 256 -26.85 13.27 -6.15
C ALA A 256 -27.05 11.90 -6.81
N GLY A 257 -26.60 10.83 -6.16
CA GLY A 257 -26.62 9.48 -6.72
C GLY A 257 -28.04 8.98 -7.01
N GLN A 258 -28.15 8.15 -8.05
CA GLN A 258 -29.42 7.60 -8.53
C GLN A 258 -29.30 6.12 -8.85
N LEU A 259 -30.42 5.42 -8.81
CA LEU A 259 -30.63 4.14 -9.48
C LEU A 259 -31.58 4.40 -10.64
N VAL A 260 -31.18 4.03 -11.85
CA VAL A 260 -31.99 4.20 -13.08
C VAL A 260 -32.25 2.85 -13.73
N ALA A 261 -33.39 2.72 -14.39
CA ALA A 261 -33.68 1.59 -15.27
C ALA A 261 -33.56 2.05 -16.72
N ILE A 262 -32.83 1.30 -17.53
CA ILE A 262 -32.69 1.51 -18.97
C ILE A 262 -33.19 0.29 -19.74
N ASP A 263 -33.66 0.52 -20.97
CA ASP A 263 -34.11 -0.55 -21.87
C ASP A 263 -33.31 -0.56 -23.18
N ASP A 264 -33.50 -1.62 -23.98
CA ASP A 264 -32.82 -1.79 -25.26
C ASP A 264 -33.23 -0.74 -26.32
N ALA A 265 -34.34 -0.04 -26.11
CA ALA A 265 -34.80 1.07 -26.94
C ALA A 265 -34.21 2.43 -26.50
N ARG A 266 -33.24 2.42 -25.57
CA ARG A 266 -32.61 3.61 -24.97
C ARG A 266 -33.55 4.46 -24.11
N GLY A 267 -34.66 3.87 -23.67
CA GLY A 267 -35.50 4.45 -22.63
C GLY A 267 -34.74 4.51 -21.32
N GLN A 268 -35.02 5.53 -20.52
CA GLN A 268 -34.48 5.68 -19.17
C GLN A 268 -35.57 6.19 -18.23
N ARG A 269 -35.66 5.62 -17.04
CA ARG A 269 -36.46 6.13 -15.91
C ARG A 269 -35.67 6.07 -14.62
N THR A 270 -35.84 7.06 -13.75
CA THR A 270 -35.27 7.02 -12.40
C THR A 270 -36.09 6.07 -11.53
N VAL A 271 -35.43 5.08 -10.92
CA VAL A 271 -36.02 4.16 -9.95
C VAL A 271 -35.93 4.77 -8.55
N LEU A 272 -34.73 5.26 -8.18
CA LEU A 272 -34.45 5.94 -6.92
C LEU A 272 -33.51 7.12 -7.13
N GLY A 273 -33.69 8.18 -6.35
CA GLY A 273 -32.74 9.30 -6.25
C GLY A 273 -32.41 9.58 -4.79
N GLY A 274 -31.49 10.51 -4.53
CA GLY A 274 -31.10 10.86 -3.16
C GLY A 274 -30.10 9.87 -2.55
N LEU A 275 -29.42 9.07 -3.37
CA LEU A 275 -28.35 8.19 -2.91
C LEU A 275 -27.05 9.00 -2.75
N ASN A 276 -26.13 8.53 -1.90
CA ASN A 276 -24.81 9.15 -1.76
C ASN A 276 -23.92 8.70 -2.92
N MET A 277 -23.10 7.68 -2.70
CA MET A 277 -22.26 7.08 -3.72
C MET A 277 -22.72 5.64 -4.01
N PRO A 278 -23.85 5.42 -4.72
CA PRO A 278 -24.29 4.08 -5.09
C PRO A 278 -23.27 3.44 -6.04
N ILE A 279 -22.85 2.24 -5.69
CA ILE A 279 -21.72 1.57 -6.34
C ILE A 279 -22.07 0.20 -6.90
N ASP A 280 -23.08 -0.44 -6.34
CA ASP A 280 -23.53 -1.74 -6.81
C ASP A 280 -25.04 -1.93 -6.63
N VAL A 281 -25.64 -2.76 -7.48
CA VAL A 281 -27.05 -3.17 -7.43
C VAL A 281 -27.14 -4.65 -7.77
N ALA A 282 -27.91 -5.42 -7.00
CA ALA A 282 -28.09 -6.84 -7.26
C ALA A 282 -29.52 -7.30 -6.96
N GLN A 283 -30.02 -8.28 -7.71
CA GLN A 283 -31.32 -8.90 -7.45
C GLN A 283 -31.18 -10.21 -6.70
N GLY A 284 -31.86 -10.31 -5.55
CA GLY A 284 -31.99 -11.54 -4.79
C GLY A 284 -32.87 -12.59 -5.48
N PRO A 285 -32.71 -13.89 -5.16
CA PRO A 285 -33.57 -14.95 -5.70
C PRO A 285 -35.08 -14.78 -5.40
N ASP A 286 -35.41 -14.02 -4.36
CA ASP A 286 -36.77 -13.65 -3.96
C ASP A 286 -37.29 -12.39 -4.69
N GLY A 287 -36.51 -11.84 -5.61
CA GLY A 287 -36.82 -10.61 -6.34
C GLY A 287 -36.42 -9.32 -5.63
N THR A 288 -35.89 -9.39 -4.40
CA THR A 288 -35.45 -8.21 -3.64
C THR A 288 -34.32 -7.48 -4.36
N ILE A 289 -34.47 -6.19 -4.59
CA ILE A 289 -33.40 -5.36 -5.17
C ILE A 289 -32.56 -4.77 -4.03
N TRP A 290 -31.27 -5.10 -4.03
CA TRP A 290 -30.27 -4.60 -3.10
C TRP A 290 -29.48 -3.47 -3.75
N VAL A 291 -29.21 -2.41 -2.99
CA VAL A 291 -28.42 -1.25 -3.42
C VAL A 291 -27.31 -1.02 -2.41
N LEU A 292 -26.08 -0.99 -2.90
CA LEU A 292 -24.88 -0.77 -2.10
C LEU A 292 -24.33 0.62 -2.35
N GLU A 293 -24.03 1.36 -1.28
CA GLU A 293 -23.38 2.66 -1.36
C GLU A 293 -22.00 2.59 -0.71
N PHE A 294 -21.00 3.10 -1.45
CA PHE A 294 -19.58 3.04 -1.11
C PHE A 294 -19.23 3.89 0.10
N ALA A 295 -19.61 5.17 0.07
CA ALA A 295 -19.31 6.13 1.13
C ALA A 295 -20.18 7.39 1.01
N ARG A 296 -20.08 8.24 2.02
CA ARG A 296 -20.39 9.66 1.95
C ARG A 296 -19.12 10.43 1.62
N PHE A 297 -19.30 11.53 0.90
CA PHE A 297 -18.21 12.40 0.50
C PHE A 297 -18.25 13.74 1.25
N THR A 298 -17.09 14.25 1.62
CA THR A 298 -16.91 15.53 2.30
C THR A 298 -16.95 16.66 1.29
N THR A 299 -17.85 17.61 1.48
CA THR A 299 -17.99 18.79 0.61
C THR A 299 -16.67 19.56 0.51
N ASP A 300 -16.31 19.99 -0.71
CA ASP A 300 -15.09 20.75 -1.06
C ASP A 300 -13.76 19.99 -0.89
N ALA A 301 -13.77 18.74 -0.44
CA ALA A 301 -12.58 17.90 -0.42
C ALA A 301 -12.28 17.37 -1.83
N SER A 302 -11.01 17.04 -2.07
CA SER A 302 -10.60 16.44 -3.33
C SER A 302 -11.04 14.97 -3.34
N CYS A 303 -11.70 14.56 -4.42
CA CYS A 303 -11.88 13.12 -4.66
C CYS A 303 -10.53 12.51 -5.03
N PHE A 304 -9.62 13.33 -5.59
CA PHE A 304 -8.43 12.82 -6.24
C PHE A 304 -7.32 12.35 -5.28
N ASP A 305 -7.30 12.87 -4.06
CA ASP A 305 -6.33 12.45 -3.04
C ASP A 305 -6.94 11.50 -1.99
N GLY A 306 -8.19 11.08 -2.19
CA GLY A 306 -8.93 10.25 -1.25
C GLY A 306 -9.44 10.99 0.00
N SER A 307 -9.12 12.27 0.19
CA SER A 307 -9.45 13.02 1.42
C SER A 307 -10.94 13.26 1.61
N GLY A 308 -11.73 13.25 0.53
CA GLY A 308 -13.17 13.44 0.63
C GLY A 308 -13.95 12.21 1.07
N TYR A 309 -13.39 11.01 1.00
CA TYR A 309 -14.08 9.77 1.35
C TYR A 309 -14.23 9.59 2.87
N GLN A 310 -15.45 9.42 3.35
CA GLN A 310 -15.71 9.19 4.78
C GLN A 310 -15.68 7.68 5.10
N VAL A 311 -14.74 7.28 5.95
CA VAL A 311 -14.64 5.90 6.46
C VAL A 311 -15.92 5.47 7.16
N LYS A 312 -16.30 4.19 7.04
CA LYS A 312 -17.50 3.62 7.68
C LYS A 312 -18.80 4.38 7.41
N THR A 313 -18.97 4.92 6.21
CA THR A 313 -20.24 5.54 5.81
C THR A 313 -20.95 4.80 4.69
N GLY A 314 -20.39 3.66 4.26
CA GLY A 314 -21.05 2.77 3.32
C GLY A 314 -22.30 2.14 3.93
N ARG A 315 -23.28 1.86 3.08
CA ARG A 315 -24.56 1.28 3.50
C ARG A 315 -25.09 0.29 2.47
N LEU A 316 -25.76 -0.73 2.97
CA LEU A 316 -26.57 -1.65 2.20
C LEU A 316 -28.04 -1.33 2.45
N SER A 317 -28.81 -1.19 1.38
CA SER A 317 -30.25 -0.96 1.46
C SER A 317 -31.00 -1.90 0.51
N ARG A 318 -32.29 -2.13 0.75
CA ARG A 318 -33.19 -2.84 -0.15
C ARG A 318 -34.38 -2.00 -0.57
N ILE A 319 -34.89 -2.23 -1.78
CA ILE A 319 -36.10 -1.57 -2.27
C ILE A 319 -37.33 -2.38 -1.84
N LEU A 320 -38.25 -1.72 -1.15
CA LEU A 320 -39.52 -2.31 -0.71
C LEU A 320 -40.56 -2.31 -1.84
N ALA A 321 -41.62 -3.09 -1.68
CA ALA A 321 -42.70 -3.22 -2.68
C ALA A 321 -43.43 -1.90 -2.99
N ASP A 322 -43.41 -0.94 -2.06
CA ASP A 322 -43.97 0.40 -2.25
C ASP A 322 -42.99 1.37 -2.95
N GLY A 323 -41.81 0.89 -3.32
CA GLY A 323 -40.74 1.66 -3.97
C GLY A 323 -39.87 2.46 -2.99
N SER A 324 -40.10 2.36 -1.68
CA SER A 324 -39.25 3.02 -0.69
C SER A 324 -37.96 2.24 -0.43
N LEU A 325 -36.93 2.93 0.07
CA LEU A 325 -35.63 2.36 0.37
C LEU A 325 -35.51 2.08 1.88
N GLU A 326 -35.26 0.83 2.25
CA GLU A 326 -34.96 0.44 3.63
C GLU A 326 -33.45 0.19 3.78
N THR A 327 -32.78 0.95 4.65
CA THR A 327 -31.37 0.69 4.98
C THR A 327 -31.27 -0.48 5.95
N VAL A 328 -30.56 -1.52 5.53
CA VAL A 328 -30.43 -2.80 6.24
C VAL A 328 -29.14 -2.87 7.05
N LEU A 329 -28.05 -2.32 6.51
CA LEU A 329 -26.76 -2.29 7.17
C LEU A 329 -26.07 -0.94 6.92
N THR A 330 -25.46 -0.40 7.97
CA THR A 330 -24.67 0.84 7.95
C THR A 330 -23.26 0.58 8.45
N GLU A 331 -22.40 1.60 8.41
CA GLU A 331 -21.02 1.52 8.91
C GLU A 331 -20.13 0.53 8.12
N LEU A 332 -20.54 0.18 6.90
CA LEU A 332 -19.70 -0.58 5.98
C LEU A 332 -18.50 0.27 5.59
N ASN A 333 -17.32 -0.35 5.59
CA ASN A 333 -16.07 0.35 5.33
C ASN A 333 -15.67 0.19 3.86
N PHE A 334 -16.18 1.11 3.02
CA PHE A 334 -15.91 1.15 1.59
C PHE A 334 -16.29 -0.16 0.88
N PRO A 335 -17.57 -0.56 0.92
CA PRO A 335 -18.00 -1.81 0.32
C PRO A 335 -17.97 -1.72 -1.21
N GLY A 336 -17.47 -2.78 -1.87
CA GLY A 336 -17.22 -2.78 -3.32
C GLY A 336 -18.34 -3.43 -4.14
N ALA A 337 -18.75 -4.63 -3.75
CA ALA A 337 -19.82 -5.40 -4.39
C ALA A 337 -20.75 -6.06 -3.38
N VAL A 338 -21.99 -6.34 -3.78
CA VAL A 338 -22.99 -7.12 -3.04
C VAL A 338 -23.48 -8.29 -3.89
N LEU A 339 -23.49 -9.48 -3.31
CA LEU A 339 -23.88 -10.72 -3.98
C LEU A 339 -24.93 -11.47 -3.15
N PRO A 340 -26.20 -11.44 -3.57
CA PRO A 340 -27.26 -12.24 -2.96
C PRO A 340 -27.10 -13.73 -3.26
N MET A 341 -27.32 -14.57 -2.25
CA MET A 341 -27.18 -16.03 -2.36
C MET A 341 -28.54 -16.75 -2.29
N PRO A 342 -28.65 -17.97 -2.86
CA PRO A 342 -29.87 -18.79 -2.80
C PRO A 342 -30.39 -19.09 -1.39
N ASP A 343 -29.51 -19.11 -0.39
CA ASP A 343 -29.87 -19.36 1.01
C ASP A 343 -30.39 -18.10 1.75
N GLY A 344 -30.52 -16.98 1.04
CA GLY A 344 -30.95 -15.69 1.61
C GLY A 344 -29.84 -14.92 2.32
N SER A 345 -28.60 -15.44 2.34
CA SER A 345 -27.43 -14.67 2.79
C SER A 345 -26.94 -13.73 1.70
N LEU A 346 -26.15 -12.73 2.09
CA LEU A 346 -25.50 -11.81 1.17
C LEU A 346 -24.00 -11.88 1.39
N TYR A 347 -23.20 -11.80 0.34
CA TYR A 347 -21.79 -11.48 0.46
C TYR A 347 -21.53 -10.01 0.10
N ILE A 348 -20.64 -9.35 0.82
CA ILE A 348 -20.23 -7.97 0.56
C ILE A 348 -18.71 -7.89 0.58
N THR A 349 -18.09 -7.34 -0.45
CA THR A 349 -16.66 -7.03 -0.39
C THR A 349 -16.43 -5.70 0.33
N GLU A 350 -15.34 -5.56 1.09
CA GLU A 350 -14.84 -4.28 1.56
C GLU A 350 -13.45 -4.03 0.99
N VAL A 351 -13.34 -2.98 0.18
CA VAL A 351 -12.21 -2.75 -0.73
C VAL A 351 -10.92 -2.53 0.06
N PHE A 352 -10.79 -1.41 0.78
CA PHE A 352 -9.52 -1.11 1.47
C PHE A 352 -9.18 -2.03 2.65
N PRO A 353 -10.17 -2.58 3.40
CA PRO A 353 -9.87 -3.62 4.39
C PRO A 353 -9.41 -4.95 3.77
N GLY A 354 -9.69 -5.22 2.50
CA GLY A 354 -9.23 -6.45 1.86
C GLY A 354 -10.05 -7.69 2.22
N ARG A 355 -11.35 -7.55 2.51
CA ARG A 355 -12.15 -8.66 3.05
C ARG A 355 -13.47 -8.88 2.33
N VAL A 356 -14.02 -10.09 2.46
CA VAL A 356 -15.41 -10.41 2.09
C VAL A 356 -16.19 -10.76 3.34
N LEU A 357 -17.35 -10.13 3.50
CA LEU A 357 -18.30 -10.33 4.56
C LEU A 357 -19.43 -11.24 4.08
N ARG A 358 -19.96 -12.10 4.94
CA ARG A 358 -21.25 -12.78 4.77
C ARG A 358 -22.24 -12.21 5.76
N ILE A 359 -23.42 -11.83 5.26
CA ILE A 359 -24.53 -11.27 6.02
C ILE A 359 -25.64 -12.31 6.08
N THR A 360 -26.08 -12.66 7.28
CA THR A 360 -27.25 -13.51 7.50
C THR A 360 -28.29 -12.78 8.34
N PHE A 361 -29.56 -13.15 8.23
CA PHE A 361 -30.66 -12.51 8.93
C PHE A 361 -31.33 -13.53 9.86
N GLY A 362 -31.32 -13.26 11.18
CA GLY A 362 -31.83 -14.22 12.18
C GLY A 362 -33.35 -14.37 12.16
N LEU A 363 -33.89 -15.55 12.49
CA LEU A 363 -35.32 -15.69 12.85
C LEU A 363 -35.54 -15.13 14.27
N ALA A 364 -36.59 -14.35 14.46
CA ALA A 364 -36.91 -13.71 15.73
C ALA A 364 -37.30 -14.74 16.81
N GLU A 365 -36.50 -14.90 17.87
CA GLU A 365 -36.98 -15.40 19.17
C GLU A 365 -36.33 -14.66 20.37
N THR A 366 -37.23 -14.03 21.15
CA THR A 366 -37.26 -13.76 22.60
C THR A 366 -36.01 -13.36 23.39
N SER A 367 -36.05 -12.11 23.88
CA SER A 367 -35.55 -11.58 25.16
C SER A 367 -34.38 -12.30 25.87
N ALA A 368 -33.18 -11.71 25.79
CA ALA A 368 -32.14 -11.84 26.81
C ALA A 368 -31.48 -10.46 27.05
N THR A 369 -31.20 -10.18 28.32
CA THR A 369 -30.60 -8.94 28.83
C THR A 369 -29.12 -8.76 28.46
N PRO A 370 -28.53 -7.54 28.56
CA PRO A 370 -27.18 -7.22 28.07
C PRO A 370 -25.98 -7.88 28.78
N SER A 371 -26.17 -8.98 29.50
CA SER A 371 -25.11 -9.68 30.23
C SER A 371 -24.83 -11.10 29.73
N ASP A 372 -25.58 -11.60 28.74
CA ASP A 372 -25.40 -12.94 28.18
C ASP A 372 -25.06 -12.85 26.68
N LEU A 373 -24.08 -12.03 26.32
CA LEU A 373 -23.39 -12.24 25.04
C LEU A 373 -22.79 -13.64 25.10
N PRO A 374 -23.14 -14.57 24.19
CA PRO A 374 -22.38 -15.80 24.10
C PRO A 374 -20.94 -15.39 23.86
N HIS A 375 -20.05 -15.84 24.74
CA HIS A 375 -18.66 -16.02 24.37
C HIS A 375 -18.69 -16.68 23.01
N ILE A 376 -18.32 -15.93 21.97
CA ILE A 376 -18.04 -16.50 20.66
C ILE A 376 -16.91 -17.47 20.97
N GLU A 377 -17.23 -18.76 21.03
CA GLU A 377 -16.24 -19.78 20.78
C GLU A 377 -15.66 -19.38 19.43
N VAL A 378 -14.47 -18.78 19.50
CA VAL A 378 -13.56 -18.77 18.40
C VAL A 378 -13.56 -20.21 17.95
N MET A 379 -14.10 -20.47 16.76
CA MET A 379 -13.78 -21.71 16.07
C MET A 379 -12.28 -21.59 15.80
N THR A 380 -11.50 -22.01 16.80
CA THR A 380 -10.09 -22.29 16.65
C THR A 380 -10.03 -23.25 15.48
N ILE A 381 -9.37 -22.83 14.41
CA ILE A 381 -8.88 -23.76 13.40
C ILE A 381 -8.21 -24.89 14.19
N PRO A 382 -8.71 -26.14 14.11
CA PRO A 382 -7.98 -27.27 14.65
C PRO A 382 -6.71 -27.42 13.81
N GLY A 383 -5.61 -26.87 14.33
CA GLY A 383 -4.30 -26.91 13.68
C GLY A 383 -4.17 -25.88 12.54
N GLY A 384 -3.21 -24.95 12.56
CA GLY A 384 -1.82 -25.34 12.50
C GLY A 384 -1.68 -26.58 11.61
N ILE A 385 -1.08 -26.48 10.43
CA ILE A 385 -0.38 -27.66 9.93
C ILE A 385 0.75 -27.89 10.94
N GLN A 386 0.44 -28.52 12.07
CA GLN A 386 1.33 -29.46 12.69
C GLN A 386 1.39 -30.55 11.62
N PRO A 387 2.51 -30.71 10.87
CA PRO A 387 2.75 -32.00 10.28
C PRO A 387 2.81 -32.96 11.47
N VAL A 388 1.72 -33.67 11.72
CA VAL A 388 1.66 -34.68 12.77
C VAL A 388 2.73 -35.70 12.42
N GLY A 389 3.87 -35.65 13.13
CA GLY A 389 4.95 -36.62 13.06
C GLY A 389 6.27 -36.19 12.40
N ASN A 390 6.39 -34.98 11.82
CA ASN A 390 7.67 -34.55 11.25
C ASN A 390 8.55 -33.83 12.28
N PRO A 391 9.87 -34.10 12.34
CA PRO A 391 10.81 -33.34 13.15
C PRO A 391 10.77 -31.84 12.82
N PRO A 392 11.01 -30.93 13.80
CA PRO A 392 11.00 -29.48 13.59
C PRO A 392 11.80 -28.99 12.38
N LEU A 393 12.99 -29.56 12.15
CA LEU A 393 13.85 -29.22 11.02
C LEU A 393 13.20 -29.58 9.66
N THR A 394 12.54 -30.74 9.58
CA THR A 394 11.80 -31.17 8.38
C THR A 394 10.63 -30.23 8.09
N THR A 395 9.89 -29.82 9.13
CA THR A 395 8.83 -28.82 9.00
C THR A 395 9.37 -27.50 8.48
N LEU A 396 10.51 -27.04 9.01
CA LEU A 396 11.14 -25.80 8.58
C LEU A 396 11.59 -25.87 7.11
N ARG A 397 12.14 -27.00 6.66
CA ARG A 397 12.45 -27.25 5.23
C ARG A 397 11.22 -27.11 4.33
N MET A 398 10.11 -27.73 4.71
CA MET A 398 8.86 -27.62 3.96
C MET A 398 8.33 -26.19 3.87
N VAL A 399 8.55 -25.37 4.91
CA VAL A 399 8.17 -23.94 4.90
C VAL A 399 9.05 -23.18 3.92
N VAL A 400 10.37 -23.38 3.99
CA VAL A 400 11.34 -22.76 3.08
C VAL A 400 11.00 -23.08 1.63
N ASP A 401 10.78 -24.36 1.31
CA ASP A 401 10.47 -24.82 -0.04
C ASP A 401 9.15 -24.21 -0.55
N ARG A 402 8.13 -24.15 0.31
CA ARG A 402 6.82 -23.56 -0.02
C ARG A 402 6.91 -22.05 -0.30
N LEU A 403 7.74 -21.35 0.46
CA LEU A 403 7.93 -19.90 0.33
C LEU A 403 8.96 -19.53 -0.75
N GLY A 404 9.70 -20.51 -1.29
CA GLY A 404 10.71 -20.30 -2.33
C GLY A 404 11.90 -19.46 -1.88
N LEU A 405 12.24 -19.47 -0.58
CA LEU A 405 13.31 -18.62 -0.03
C LEU A 405 14.68 -19.02 -0.58
N GLN A 406 15.48 -18.03 -0.95
CA GLN A 406 16.79 -18.22 -1.57
C GLN A 406 17.93 -17.75 -0.65
N PRO A 407 19.07 -18.47 -0.65
CA PRO A 407 20.25 -18.06 0.11
C PRO A 407 20.93 -16.85 -0.54
N ASN A 408 21.66 -16.09 0.27
CA ASN A 408 22.60 -15.06 -0.15
C ASN A 408 22.02 -14.01 -1.13
N PRO A 409 20.88 -13.36 -0.82
CA PRO A 409 20.33 -12.31 -1.68
C PRO A 409 21.35 -11.17 -1.89
N GLY A 410 21.34 -10.58 -3.08
CA GLY A 410 22.11 -9.37 -3.38
C GLY A 410 23.58 -9.56 -3.74
N GLN A 411 24.13 -10.78 -3.72
CA GLN A 411 25.55 -11.00 -4.06
C GLN A 411 25.92 -10.52 -5.48
N ALA A 412 24.97 -10.56 -6.42
CA ALA A 412 25.18 -10.10 -7.79
C ALA A 412 25.43 -8.59 -7.92
N VAL A 413 25.03 -7.78 -6.93
CA VAL A 413 25.21 -6.32 -6.93
C VAL A 413 26.23 -5.85 -5.89
N LYS A 414 26.92 -6.80 -5.22
CA LYS A 414 27.99 -6.48 -4.26
C LYS A 414 29.18 -5.87 -4.99
N GLU A 415 29.60 -4.71 -4.53
CA GLU A 415 30.74 -3.99 -5.11
C GLU A 415 32.07 -4.51 -4.51
N GLY A 416 33.10 -4.63 -5.35
CA GLY A 416 34.44 -5.01 -4.93
C GLY A 416 35.31 -3.80 -4.56
N ASP A 417 36.63 -4.02 -4.47
CA ASP A 417 37.63 -2.95 -4.35
C ASP A 417 37.85 -2.25 -5.71
N THR A 418 36.87 -1.48 -6.17
CA THR A 418 36.97 -0.71 -7.42
C THR A 418 37.41 0.73 -7.16
N PRO A 419 38.03 1.42 -8.14
CA PRO A 419 38.36 2.84 -8.00
C PRO A 419 37.14 3.72 -7.70
N LEU A 420 35.97 3.37 -8.24
CA LEU A 420 34.71 4.04 -7.94
C LEU A 420 34.28 3.86 -6.47
N ALA A 421 34.37 2.64 -5.94
CA ALA A 421 34.10 2.36 -4.54
C ALA A 421 35.13 3.01 -3.61
N LYS A 422 36.39 3.14 -4.04
CA LYS A 422 37.44 3.87 -3.29
C LYS A 422 37.14 5.37 -3.22
N LEU A 423 36.73 5.99 -4.32
CA LEU A 423 36.25 7.37 -4.31
C LEU A 423 35.04 7.53 -3.39
N GLY A 424 34.11 6.57 -3.42
CA GLY A 424 32.98 6.52 -2.49
C GLY A 424 33.39 6.43 -1.03
N GLN A 425 34.34 5.56 -0.70
CA GLN A 425 34.92 5.42 0.64
C GLN A 425 35.52 6.76 1.10
N ASP A 426 36.31 7.40 0.25
CA ASP A 426 36.90 8.69 0.57
C ASP A 426 35.84 9.74 0.87
N LEU A 427 34.78 9.84 0.05
CA LEU A 427 33.67 10.77 0.28
C LEU A 427 32.85 10.43 1.54
N PHE A 428 32.67 9.14 1.85
CA PHE A 428 31.86 8.67 2.96
C PHE A 428 32.47 9.03 4.32
N PHE A 429 33.80 8.97 4.43
CA PHE A 429 34.54 9.28 5.65
C PHE A 429 34.96 10.76 5.75
N ASP A 430 34.98 11.50 4.64
CA ASP A 430 35.47 12.88 4.61
C ASP A 430 34.39 13.91 5.03
N PRO A 431 34.65 14.75 6.06
CA PRO A 431 33.73 15.81 6.46
C PRO A 431 33.54 16.93 5.43
N ILE A 432 34.25 16.94 4.30
CA ILE A 432 34.19 17.96 3.24
C ILE A 432 32.76 18.20 2.71
N LEU A 433 31.89 17.20 2.78
CA LEU A 433 30.49 17.28 2.35
C LEU A 433 29.55 17.91 3.40
N SER A 434 30.05 18.24 4.60
CA SER A 434 29.29 18.95 5.63
C SER A 434 29.58 20.44 5.65
N GLY A 435 28.60 21.25 6.03
CA GLY A 435 28.75 22.70 6.08
C GLY A 435 29.87 23.14 7.03
N ASP A 436 29.90 22.58 8.24
CA ASP A 436 30.86 22.92 9.30
C ASP A 436 32.17 22.11 9.23
N ARG A 437 32.34 21.24 8.22
CA ARG A 437 33.51 20.36 8.03
C ARG A 437 33.86 19.53 9.28
N ASN A 438 32.84 19.08 10.02
CA ASN A 438 33.01 18.39 11.31
C ASN A 438 32.23 17.06 11.42
N ILE A 439 31.56 16.66 10.35
CA ILE A 439 30.76 15.44 10.29
C ILE A 439 30.81 14.86 8.87
N SER A 440 30.92 13.54 8.76
CA SER A 440 30.82 12.79 7.50
C SER A 440 29.67 11.79 7.57
N CYS A 441 29.48 10.98 6.53
CA CYS A 441 28.50 9.89 6.57
C CYS A 441 28.88 8.88 7.66
N ALA A 442 30.18 8.57 7.77
CA ALA A 442 30.73 7.62 8.74
C ALA A 442 30.50 8.02 10.20
N THR A 443 30.33 9.31 10.51
CA THR A 443 30.03 9.76 11.88
C THR A 443 28.74 9.15 12.44
N CYS A 444 27.72 8.98 11.59
CA CYS A 444 26.41 8.41 11.95
C CYS A 444 26.22 6.96 11.47
N HIS A 445 27.15 6.46 10.65
CA HIS A 445 27.11 5.14 10.02
C HIS A 445 28.49 4.51 10.11
N HIS A 446 29.00 4.37 11.34
CA HIS A 446 30.39 3.97 11.57
C HIS A 446 30.53 2.43 11.56
N PRO A 447 31.64 1.89 11.02
CA PRO A 447 31.97 0.46 11.10
C PRO A 447 31.82 -0.16 12.50
N ASP A 448 32.31 0.49 13.56
CA ASP A 448 32.18 0.07 14.97
C ASP A 448 30.75 -0.23 15.43
N PHE A 449 29.74 0.32 14.74
CA PHE A 449 28.32 0.16 15.07
C PHE A 449 27.56 -0.49 13.91
N ALA A 450 28.21 -1.39 13.17
CA ALA A 450 27.64 -2.10 12.03
C ALA A 450 27.01 -1.15 11.01
N MET A 451 27.70 -0.04 10.72
CA MET A 451 27.25 1.03 9.82
C MET A 451 25.94 1.72 10.25
N ALA A 452 25.61 1.67 11.54
CA ALA A 452 24.59 2.49 12.20
C ALA A 452 25.28 3.51 13.15
N ASP A 453 24.49 4.18 14.00
CA ASP A 453 25.00 5.15 14.99
C ASP A 453 25.14 4.53 16.39
N GLY A 454 24.36 3.49 16.72
CA GLY A 454 24.35 2.95 18.10
C GLY A 454 23.72 3.88 19.15
N ARG A 455 23.09 4.98 18.72
CA ARG A 455 22.34 5.92 19.58
C ARG A 455 20.84 5.82 19.34
N THR A 456 20.05 6.18 20.36
CA THR A 456 18.59 6.38 20.22
C THR A 456 18.29 7.39 19.11
N LEU A 457 18.78 8.62 19.27
CA LEU A 457 18.75 9.64 18.24
C LEU A 457 20.17 10.21 18.01
N PRO A 458 20.58 10.37 16.74
CA PRO A 458 21.89 10.90 16.41
C PRO A 458 22.08 12.35 16.84
N ILE A 459 23.34 12.66 17.17
CA ILE A 459 23.84 14.03 17.19
C ILE A 459 24.57 14.22 15.86
N GLY A 460 23.98 14.98 14.94
CA GLY A 460 24.64 15.30 13.67
C GLY A 460 25.77 16.30 13.89
N THR A 461 25.72 17.42 13.17
CA THR A 461 26.68 18.52 13.36
C THR A 461 26.65 19.11 14.79
N GLY A 462 27.78 19.66 15.22
CA GLY A 462 27.91 20.25 16.57
C GLY A 462 28.12 19.22 17.69
N GLY A 463 28.47 17.98 17.34
CA GLY A 463 28.92 16.95 18.27
C GLY A 463 30.40 16.61 18.10
N SER A 464 30.94 15.87 19.08
CA SER A 464 32.26 15.24 19.03
C SER A 464 32.18 13.85 19.66
N GLY A 465 32.98 12.91 19.15
CA GLY A 465 32.91 11.48 19.50
C GLY A 465 32.01 10.68 18.55
N LEU A 466 31.91 9.37 18.80
CA LEU A 466 31.16 8.42 17.99
C LEU A 466 30.16 7.64 18.83
N GLY A 467 29.05 7.27 18.21
CA GLY A 467 27.97 6.48 18.81
C GLY A 467 27.59 6.94 20.22
N PRO A 468 27.44 6.06 21.22
CA PRO A 468 27.05 6.45 22.58
C PRO A 468 27.93 7.54 23.22
N GLU A 469 29.21 7.60 22.88
CA GLU A 469 30.18 8.58 23.39
C GLU A 469 30.10 9.94 22.69
N ARG A 470 29.32 10.06 21.61
CA ARG A 470 29.12 11.33 20.93
C ARG A 470 28.31 12.30 21.80
N VAL A 471 28.87 13.48 22.06
CA VAL A 471 28.24 14.53 22.89
C VAL A 471 28.27 15.89 22.18
N PHE A 472 27.32 16.77 22.53
CA PHE A 472 27.36 18.15 22.04
C PHE A 472 28.58 18.89 22.59
N VAL A 473 29.22 19.67 21.72
CA VAL A 473 30.30 20.59 22.12
C VAL A 473 29.76 22.00 22.38
N ASP A 474 30.43 22.78 23.22
CA ASP A 474 29.96 24.14 23.55
C ASP A 474 30.10 25.14 22.39
N ARG A 475 31.07 24.90 21.50
CA ARG A 475 31.44 25.81 20.41
C ARG A 475 31.66 25.07 19.12
N VAL A 476 31.29 25.71 18.03
CA VAL A 476 31.54 25.23 16.66
C VAL A 476 32.27 26.31 15.87
N THR A 477 33.01 25.88 14.85
CA THR A 477 33.69 26.76 13.92
C THR A 477 32.86 26.85 12.65
N LEU A 478 32.46 28.06 12.27
CA LEU A 478 31.79 28.32 11.01
C LEU A 478 32.81 28.57 9.92
N GLY A 479 32.61 27.95 8.76
CA GLY A 479 33.41 28.21 7.57
C GLY A 479 33.30 29.67 7.09
N ALA A 480 34.34 30.16 6.41
CA ALA A 480 34.35 31.52 5.85
C ALA A 480 33.20 31.76 4.84
N GLU A 481 32.66 30.69 4.24
CA GLU A 481 31.51 30.71 3.35
C GLU A 481 30.15 30.90 4.05
N ALA A 482 30.10 30.95 5.38
CA ALA A 482 28.86 31.12 6.12
C ALA A 482 28.07 32.37 5.66
N GLY A 483 26.86 32.12 5.17
CA GLY A 483 25.98 33.17 4.63
C GLY A 483 25.53 34.18 5.70
N ALA A 484 25.13 35.37 5.27
CA ALA A 484 24.73 36.45 6.19
C ALA A 484 23.61 36.05 7.17
N VAL A 485 22.69 35.16 6.76
CA VAL A 485 21.57 34.66 7.57
C VAL A 485 22.04 33.84 8.80
N ARG A 486 23.27 33.31 8.76
CA ARG A 486 23.85 32.45 9.81
C ARG A 486 25.16 32.97 10.40
N ARG A 487 25.53 34.24 10.16
CA ARG A 487 26.64 34.88 10.89
C ARG A 487 26.25 35.11 12.34
N LEU A 488 26.36 34.05 13.13
CA LEU A 488 26.19 34.11 14.59
C LEU A 488 27.33 34.95 15.19
N PRO A 489 27.07 35.72 16.26
CA PRO A 489 28.12 36.48 16.94
C PRO A 489 29.25 35.56 17.40
N GLY A 490 30.48 35.87 17.02
CA GLY A 490 31.64 35.05 17.34
C GLY A 490 32.96 35.75 17.08
N LYS A 491 34.06 35.06 17.42
CA LYS A 491 35.41 35.54 17.16
C LYS A 491 35.84 35.08 15.76
N ILE A 492 36.14 36.04 14.89
CA ILE A 492 36.61 35.78 13.54
C ILE A 492 38.13 35.59 13.56
N ASP A 493 38.61 34.53 12.94
CA ASP A 493 40.04 34.34 12.65
C ASP A 493 40.43 35.25 11.47
N PRO A 494 41.40 36.16 11.64
CA PRO A 494 41.76 37.12 10.59
C PRO A 494 42.52 36.49 9.41
N ILE A 495 43.02 35.26 9.55
CA ILE A 495 43.80 34.54 8.54
C ILE A 495 42.88 33.60 7.75
N THR A 496 42.09 32.76 8.43
CA THR A 496 41.22 31.78 7.77
C THR A 496 39.85 32.34 7.41
N GLY A 497 39.41 33.42 8.06
CA GLY A 497 38.06 33.97 7.92
C GLY A 497 36.98 33.16 8.64
N GLU A 498 37.36 32.08 9.32
CA GLU A 498 36.45 31.24 10.09
C GLU A 498 35.95 31.98 11.33
N THR A 499 34.76 31.61 11.81
CA THR A 499 34.17 32.25 13.00
C THR A 499 33.84 31.21 14.05
N VAL A 500 34.44 31.32 15.24
CA VAL A 500 34.11 30.45 16.38
C VAL A 500 32.92 31.00 17.14
N VAL A 501 31.81 30.26 17.12
CA VAL A 501 30.52 30.66 17.69
C VAL A 501 30.08 29.71 18.82
N THR A 502 29.13 30.14 19.63
CA THR A 502 28.42 29.22 20.54
C THR A 502 27.63 28.22 19.71
N ASN A 503 27.71 26.94 20.05
CA ASN A 503 27.06 25.88 19.29
C ASN A 503 25.52 26.05 19.29
N PRO A 504 24.88 26.32 18.14
CA PRO A 504 23.42 26.50 18.09
C PRO A 504 22.65 25.16 18.13
N PHE A 505 23.35 24.03 18.06
CA PHE A 505 22.76 22.69 18.01
C PHE A 505 22.67 21.99 19.35
N VAL A 506 23.15 22.58 20.45
CA VAL A 506 23.07 21.96 21.78
C VAL A 506 21.61 21.56 22.09
N GLY A 507 21.37 20.26 22.24
CA GLY A 507 20.04 19.69 22.48
C GLY A 507 19.18 19.45 21.23
N GLN A 508 19.71 19.67 20.03
CA GLN A 508 19.03 19.41 18.76
C GLN A 508 19.53 18.10 18.15
N PHE A 509 18.69 17.08 18.21
CA PHE A 509 18.99 15.75 17.66
C PHE A 509 18.44 15.60 16.25
N VAL A 510 19.01 14.65 15.49
CA VAL A 510 18.39 14.18 14.25
C VAL A 510 17.03 13.52 14.62
N PRO A 511 15.93 13.79 13.90
CA PRO A 511 14.59 13.34 14.32
C PRO A 511 14.32 11.84 14.34
N ARG A 512 15.22 11.02 13.78
CA ARG A 512 15.09 9.57 13.67
C ARG A 512 16.42 8.90 13.95
N ASN A 513 16.36 7.66 14.43
CA ASN A 513 17.50 6.76 14.52
C ASN A 513 18.12 6.55 13.12
N SER A 514 19.45 6.53 13.06
CA SER A 514 20.20 6.22 11.83
C SER A 514 20.16 4.72 11.56
N PRO A 515 19.48 4.26 10.50
CA PRO A 515 19.46 2.84 10.15
C PRO A 515 20.86 2.39 9.69
N THR A 516 21.14 1.08 9.75
CA THR A 516 22.37 0.54 9.16
C THR A 516 22.42 0.73 7.64
N VAL A 517 23.63 0.95 7.10
CA VAL A 517 23.92 0.88 5.65
C VAL A 517 24.01 -0.58 5.16
N ILE A 518 24.23 -1.54 6.05
CA ILE A 518 24.33 -2.96 5.67
C ILE A 518 23.08 -3.39 4.90
N ASN A 519 23.30 -3.98 3.73
CA ASN A 519 22.28 -4.43 2.78
C ASN A 519 21.33 -3.34 2.25
N SER A 520 21.54 -2.04 2.54
CA SER A 520 20.65 -0.95 2.12
C SER A 520 20.51 -0.84 0.59
N ALA A 521 21.56 -1.23 -0.14
CA ALA A 521 21.60 -1.25 -1.59
C ALA A 521 20.57 -2.20 -2.24
N LEU A 522 19.99 -3.11 -1.46
CA LEU A 522 18.97 -4.05 -1.93
C LEU A 522 17.55 -3.49 -1.79
N PHE A 523 17.39 -2.30 -1.21
CA PHE A 523 16.07 -1.76 -0.87
C PHE A 523 15.54 -0.87 -2.00
N PRO A 524 14.30 -1.10 -2.48
CA PRO A 524 13.67 -0.27 -3.51
C PRO A 524 13.22 1.11 -3.00
N ALA A 525 13.21 1.30 -1.67
CA ALA A 525 12.90 2.55 -1.00
C ALA A 525 13.87 2.79 0.16
N GLN A 526 14.39 4.02 0.24
CA GLN A 526 15.32 4.48 1.25
C GLN A 526 14.65 5.41 2.28
N PHE A 527 15.28 5.56 3.43
CA PHE A 527 14.73 6.19 4.65
C PHE A 527 13.56 5.44 5.29
N TRP A 528 13.29 5.76 6.56
CA TRP A 528 12.17 5.21 7.32
C TRP A 528 10.78 5.56 6.74
N ASP A 529 10.64 6.65 5.99
CA ASP A 529 9.37 7.08 5.37
C ASP A 529 9.32 6.81 3.86
N GLY A 530 10.38 6.24 3.27
CA GLY A 530 10.43 5.93 1.85
C GLY A 530 10.40 7.14 0.93
N ARG A 531 10.86 8.31 1.39
CA ARG A 531 10.84 9.56 0.60
C ARG A 531 11.75 9.56 -0.63
N VAL A 532 12.57 8.52 -0.78
CA VAL A 532 13.38 8.23 -1.97
C VAL A 532 13.09 6.79 -2.36
N GLN A 533 12.44 6.58 -3.50
CA GLN A 533 12.00 5.25 -3.92
C GLN A 533 11.90 5.15 -5.44
N SER A 534 11.90 3.92 -5.95
CA SER A 534 11.62 3.63 -7.35
C SER A 534 10.28 2.90 -7.46
N TYR A 535 9.34 3.47 -8.21
CA TYR A 535 8.08 2.81 -8.52
C TYR A 535 8.27 1.94 -9.77
N ALA A 536 8.63 0.68 -9.53
CA ALA A 536 8.64 -0.50 -10.41
C ALA A 536 9.31 -0.42 -11.81
N LEU A 537 10.13 -1.46 -12.06
CA LEU A 537 10.90 -1.84 -13.26
C LEU A 537 12.30 -1.23 -13.35
N GLN A 538 13.30 -2.11 -13.52
CA GLN A 538 14.70 -1.77 -13.79
C GLN A 538 14.78 -0.74 -14.94
N GLY A 539 15.05 0.52 -14.60
CA GLY A 539 15.09 1.64 -15.54
C GLY A 539 14.13 2.79 -15.23
N ALA A 540 13.21 2.65 -14.27
CA ALA A 540 12.38 3.74 -13.78
C ALA A 540 13.22 4.78 -13.00
N LYS A 541 12.92 6.07 -13.21
CA LYS A 541 13.57 7.16 -12.48
C LYS A 541 13.24 7.08 -10.99
N VAL A 542 14.20 7.45 -10.15
CA VAL A 542 13.96 7.66 -8.73
C VAL A 542 12.98 8.82 -8.56
N ASP A 543 11.96 8.61 -7.73
CA ASP A 543 11.01 9.65 -7.35
C ASP A 543 11.29 10.12 -5.92
N THR A 544 11.26 11.44 -5.75
CA THR A 544 11.47 12.14 -4.49
C THR A 544 10.59 13.39 -4.42
N GLN A 545 10.45 13.98 -3.23
CA GLN A 545 9.75 15.26 -3.07
C GLN A 545 10.55 16.48 -3.55
N GLU A 546 11.84 16.31 -3.90
CA GLU A 546 12.69 17.39 -4.41
C GLU A 546 12.79 17.31 -5.93
N SER A 547 12.06 18.18 -6.65
CA SER A 547 12.05 18.20 -8.12
C SER A 547 13.46 18.30 -8.71
N VAL A 548 14.36 19.06 -8.06
CA VAL A 548 15.75 19.22 -8.51
C VAL A 548 16.54 17.92 -8.47
N VAL A 549 16.24 17.02 -7.52
CA VAL A 549 16.85 15.68 -7.48
C VAL A 549 16.26 14.80 -8.58
N ASN A 550 14.95 14.87 -8.80
CA ASN A 550 14.27 14.13 -9.86
C ASN A 550 14.77 14.54 -11.27
N ASP A 551 15.07 15.83 -11.45
CA ASP A 551 15.59 16.42 -12.70
C ASP A 551 16.99 15.89 -13.06
N LEU A 552 17.75 15.36 -12.10
CA LEU A 552 19.03 14.68 -12.36
C LEU A 552 18.87 13.37 -13.12
N GLY A 553 17.64 12.82 -13.19
CA GLY A 553 17.34 11.60 -13.95
C GLY A 553 18.00 10.35 -13.37
N MET A 554 18.29 10.34 -12.06
CA MET A 554 18.88 9.19 -11.38
C MET A 554 17.91 8.00 -11.38
N THR A 555 18.46 6.79 -11.53
CA THR A 555 17.69 5.53 -11.51
C THR A 555 18.03 4.65 -10.29
N ASP A 556 19.08 5.02 -9.55
CA ASP A 556 19.56 4.31 -8.37
C ASP A 556 19.07 5.03 -7.10
N VAL A 557 18.17 4.37 -6.37
CA VAL A 557 17.57 4.90 -5.13
C VAL A 557 18.60 5.09 -4.02
N LEU A 558 19.64 4.24 -3.99
CA LEU A 558 20.73 4.35 -3.02
C LEU A 558 21.56 5.60 -3.29
N ALA A 559 21.95 5.81 -4.55
CA ALA A 559 22.66 7.02 -4.97
C ALA A 559 21.83 8.29 -4.69
N ALA A 560 20.54 8.28 -5.01
CA ALA A 560 19.68 9.45 -4.81
C ALA A 560 19.53 9.83 -3.32
N GLN A 561 19.47 8.83 -2.43
CA GLN A 561 19.39 9.04 -0.99
C GLN A 561 20.55 9.89 -0.45
N ALA A 562 21.75 9.72 -0.99
CA ALA A 562 22.96 10.41 -0.53
C ALA A 562 22.91 11.94 -0.69
N LEU A 563 21.97 12.46 -1.49
CA LEU A 563 21.82 13.90 -1.75
C LEU A 563 20.99 14.64 -0.69
N PHE A 564 20.44 13.96 0.31
CA PHE A 564 19.57 14.54 1.34
C PHE A 564 20.27 14.88 2.66
N PRO A 565 21.13 14.02 3.25
CA PRO A 565 21.79 14.32 4.53
C PRO A 565 22.63 15.61 4.46
N ILE A 566 23.32 15.84 3.32
CA ILE A 566 24.16 17.01 3.06
C ILE A 566 23.41 18.35 3.10
N THR A 567 22.08 18.35 2.94
CA THR A 567 21.24 19.56 2.96
C THR A 567 20.47 19.73 4.25
N SER A 568 20.45 18.72 5.11
CA SER A 568 19.70 18.74 6.36
C SER A 568 20.44 19.52 7.45
N LEU A 569 19.74 20.49 8.06
CA LEU A 569 20.26 21.39 9.09
C LEU A 569 20.84 20.63 10.29
N HIS A 570 20.15 19.57 10.73
CA HIS A 570 20.51 18.82 11.93
C HIS A 570 21.43 17.63 11.64
N GLU A 571 21.71 17.36 10.37
CA GLU A 571 22.64 16.32 9.93
C GLU A 571 23.96 16.99 9.50
N MET A 572 24.15 17.25 8.20
CA MET A 572 25.44 17.69 7.68
C MET A 572 25.49 19.15 7.23
N ALA A 573 24.37 19.83 6.95
CA ALA A 573 24.43 21.23 6.49
C ALA A 573 25.01 22.19 7.54
N GLY A 574 24.91 21.84 8.82
CA GLY A 574 25.61 22.57 9.88
C GLY A 574 25.13 24.01 10.06
N ALA A 575 25.83 24.74 10.91
CA ALA A 575 25.56 26.15 11.13
C ALA A 575 26.03 27.02 9.96
N THR A 576 27.04 26.56 9.21
CA THR A 576 27.63 27.26 8.07
C THR A 576 26.66 27.35 6.89
N LEU A 577 26.02 26.23 6.50
CA LEU A 577 25.13 26.17 5.32
C LEU A 577 23.65 26.07 5.69
N GLY A 578 23.33 25.70 6.93
CA GLY A 578 21.98 25.46 7.38
C GLY A 578 21.04 26.67 7.22
N GLY A 579 19.83 26.44 6.72
CA GLY A 579 18.85 27.50 6.45
C GLY A 579 18.96 28.14 5.07
N LEU A 580 19.95 27.73 4.26
CA LEU A 580 19.93 27.98 2.82
C LEU A 580 18.99 26.97 2.12
N PRO A 581 18.46 27.29 0.92
CA PRO A 581 17.74 26.32 0.11
C PRO A 581 18.62 25.09 -0.20
N PRO A 582 18.08 23.86 -0.20
CA PRO A 582 18.85 22.64 -0.44
C PRO A 582 19.74 22.68 -1.69
N GLN A 583 19.23 23.22 -2.79
CA GLN A 583 20.03 23.30 -4.01
C GLN A 583 21.20 24.29 -3.92
N THR A 584 21.05 25.37 -3.16
CA THR A 584 22.15 26.30 -2.88
C THR A 584 23.24 25.61 -2.07
N ILE A 585 22.86 24.79 -1.08
CA ILE A 585 23.81 23.99 -0.29
C ILE A 585 24.58 23.03 -1.21
N ARG A 586 23.88 22.24 -2.03
CA ARG A 586 24.51 21.31 -2.99
C ARG A 586 25.48 22.01 -3.95
N THR A 587 25.12 23.21 -4.42
CA THR A 587 25.98 24.01 -5.31
C THR A 587 27.26 24.46 -4.61
N GLN A 588 27.17 24.88 -3.34
CA GLN A 588 28.34 25.30 -2.57
C GLN A 588 29.26 24.11 -2.24
N LEU A 589 28.69 22.97 -1.85
CA LEU A 589 29.45 21.74 -1.62
C LEU A 589 30.13 21.25 -2.90
N LEU A 590 29.45 21.33 -4.04
CA LEU A 590 30.01 20.98 -5.34
C LEU A 590 31.20 21.89 -5.71
N ALA A 591 31.06 23.21 -5.52
CA ALA A 591 32.14 24.16 -5.76
C ALA A 591 33.34 23.91 -4.84
N ARG A 592 33.09 23.55 -3.57
CA ARG A 592 34.12 23.18 -2.61
C ARG A 592 34.89 21.93 -3.07
N LEU A 593 34.17 20.87 -3.44
CA LEU A 593 34.79 19.63 -3.89
C LEU A 593 35.61 19.83 -5.19
N ARG A 594 35.13 20.68 -6.10
CA ARG A 594 35.86 21.08 -7.32
C ARG A 594 37.15 21.85 -7.06
N GLY A 595 37.27 22.47 -5.89
CA GLY A 595 38.49 23.15 -5.45
C GLY A 595 39.51 22.22 -4.77
N GLU A 596 39.12 20.99 -4.43
CA GLU A 596 39.99 20.04 -3.74
C GLU A 596 40.78 19.19 -4.75
N TYR A 597 42.10 19.38 -4.79
CA TYR A 597 42.94 18.75 -5.81
C TYR A 597 42.92 17.22 -5.71
N GLY A 598 42.88 16.68 -4.49
CA GLY A 598 42.82 15.24 -4.28
C GLY A 598 41.59 14.60 -4.94
N TYR A 599 40.42 15.22 -4.76
CA TYR A 599 39.19 14.74 -5.41
C TYR A 599 39.17 15.01 -6.91
N LEU A 600 39.66 16.17 -7.37
CA LEU A 600 39.72 16.48 -8.80
C LEU A 600 40.46 15.39 -9.58
N VAL A 601 41.58 14.89 -9.07
CA VAL A 601 42.34 13.80 -9.70
C VAL A 601 41.53 12.52 -9.75
N GLN A 602 40.90 12.10 -8.64
CA GLN A 602 40.11 10.87 -8.59
C GLN A 602 38.88 10.91 -9.52
N PHE A 603 38.16 12.04 -9.57
CA PHE A 603 37.00 12.19 -10.46
C PHE A 603 37.41 12.25 -11.93
N LEU A 604 38.55 12.86 -12.26
CA LEU A 604 39.05 12.88 -13.64
C LEU A 604 39.46 11.50 -14.13
N ASP A 605 40.10 10.70 -13.29
CA ASP A 605 40.47 9.32 -13.62
C ASP A 605 39.24 8.46 -13.96
N LEU A 606 38.13 8.66 -13.23
CA LEU A 606 36.91 7.87 -13.39
C LEU A 606 35.94 8.40 -14.46
N PHE A 607 35.84 9.72 -14.61
CA PHE A 607 34.78 10.37 -15.38
C PHE A 607 35.31 11.35 -16.45
N GLY A 608 36.62 11.59 -16.51
CA GLY A 608 37.23 12.54 -17.45
C GLY A 608 36.98 12.19 -18.91
N ASP A 609 36.99 10.89 -19.26
CA ASP A 609 36.73 10.43 -20.64
C ASP A 609 35.29 10.72 -21.11
N LYS A 610 34.37 11.01 -20.19
CA LYS A 610 32.97 11.37 -20.51
C LYS A 610 32.78 12.86 -20.73
N LEU A 611 33.80 13.67 -20.46
CA LEU A 611 33.77 15.10 -20.70
C LEU A 611 33.86 15.39 -22.19
N ASP A 612 33.09 16.37 -22.64
CA ASP A 612 33.29 16.91 -23.99
C ASP A 612 34.64 17.64 -24.07
N GLY A 613 35.20 17.77 -25.28
CA GLY A 613 36.51 18.42 -25.48
C GLY A 613 36.55 19.92 -25.15
N THR A 614 35.45 20.51 -24.71
CA THR A 614 35.33 21.92 -24.30
C THR A 614 35.09 22.11 -22.81
N ALA A 615 34.82 21.04 -22.05
CA ALA A 615 34.55 21.06 -20.64
C ALA A 615 35.83 21.27 -19.81
N ALA A 616 35.67 21.93 -18.67
CA ALA A 616 36.78 22.09 -17.73
C ALA A 616 36.98 20.78 -16.94
N PRO A 617 38.20 20.47 -16.45
CA PRO A 617 38.42 19.27 -15.66
C PRO A 617 37.50 19.16 -14.42
N GLN A 618 37.12 20.29 -13.84
CA GLN A 618 36.20 20.34 -12.69
C GLN A 618 34.79 19.85 -13.02
N ASP A 619 34.41 19.80 -14.30
CA ASP A 619 33.08 19.35 -14.73
C ASP A 619 32.91 17.82 -14.61
N ALA A 620 34.00 17.07 -14.37
CA ALA A 620 33.92 15.65 -13.99
C ALA A 620 33.24 15.45 -12.63
N ILE A 621 33.28 16.46 -11.76
CA ILE A 621 32.64 16.45 -10.45
C ILE A 621 31.22 16.99 -10.62
N THR A 622 30.25 16.09 -10.52
CA THR A 622 28.81 16.37 -10.63
C THR A 622 28.07 15.70 -9.48
N LEU A 623 26.86 16.18 -9.13
CA LEU A 623 26.04 15.55 -8.09
C LEU A 623 25.76 14.06 -8.39
N PRO A 624 25.38 13.66 -9.64
CA PRO A 624 25.22 12.25 -9.97
C PRO A 624 26.49 11.42 -9.78
N ASN A 625 27.66 11.94 -10.13
CA ASN A 625 28.92 11.20 -9.97
C ASN A 625 29.32 11.03 -8.49
N ILE A 626 29.09 12.05 -7.66
CA ILE A 626 29.29 11.98 -6.20
C ILE A 626 28.38 10.90 -5.60
N ALA A 627 27.09 10.97 -5.93
CA ALA A 627 26.08 10.02 -5.46
C ALA A 627 26.37 8.58 -5.92
N LEU A 628 26.80 8.40 -7.17
CA LEU A 628 27.18 7.11 -7.72
C LEU A 628 28.40 6.51 -6.98
N ALA A 629 29.41 7.32 -6.69
CA ALA A 629 30.60 6.86 -5.95
C ALA A 629 30.23 6.42 -4.53
N LEU A 630 29.44 7.22 -3.80
CA LEU A 630 28.93 6.86 -2.48
C LEU A 630 28.14 5.55 -2.52
N ALA A 631 27.22 5.41 -3.47
CA ALA A 631 26.43 4.19 -3.63
C ALA A 631 27.27 2.96 -4.00
N ALA A 632 28.37 3.12 -4.75
CA ALA A 632 29.32 2.03 -5.02
C ALA A 632 30.01 1.58 -3.72
N PHE A 633 30.42 2.51 -2.86
CA PHE A 633 30.98 2.16 -1.56
C PHE A 633 29.95 1.46 -0.65
N GLU A 634 28.72 1.98 -0.58
CA GLU A 634 27.65 1.37 0.21
C GLU A 634 27.28 -0.06 -0.25
N ARG A 635 27.44 -0.37 -1.55
CA ARG A 635 27.30 -1.72 -2.10
C ARG A 635 28.38 -2.71 -1.68
N ARG A 636 29.44 -2.27 -1.01
CA ARG A 636 30.41 -3.19 -0.40
C ARG A 636 29.84 -3.87 0.86
N PHE A 637 28.83 -3.28 1.48
CA PHE A 637 28.18 -3.76 2.70
C PHE A 637 27.02 -4.75 2.43
N ILE A 638 27.11 -5.55 1.37
CA ILE A 638 26.23 -6.71 1.17
C ILE A 638 26.73 -7.87 2.02
N PHE A 639 26.05 -8.08 3.14
CA PHE A 639 26.31 -9.11 4.14
C PHE A 639 25.06 -9.97 4.31
N THR A 640 25.02 -11.04 3.52
CA THR A 640 23.90 -11.97 3.39
C THR A 640 24.38 -13.42 3.43
N ASP A 641 25.53 -13.69 4.03
CA ASP A 641 26.09 -15.03 4.23
C ASP A 641 26.01 -15.44 5.71
N ALA A 642 24.77 -15.62 6.18
CA ALA A 642 24.48 -15.98 7.57
C ALA A 642 24.26 -17.51 7.73
N PRO A 643 24.24 -18.04 8.97
CA PRO A 643 23.87 -19.43 9.21
C PRO A 643 22.53 -19.83 8.60
N TRP A 644 21.56 -18.91 8.54
CA TRP A 644 20.31 -19.10 7.81
C TRP A 644 20.51 -19.40 6.32
N ASP A 645 21.44 -18.70 5.66
CA ASP A 645 21.72 -18.89 4.23
C ASP A 645 22.44 -20.23 3.99
N SER A 646 23.33 -20.65 4.89
CA SER A 646 23.92 -22.01 4.87
C SER A 646 22.84 -23.09 5.02
N PHE A 647 21.87 -22.87 5.90
CA PHE A 647 20.69 -23.72 5.99
C PHE A 647 19.93 -23.74 4.67
N LEU A 648 19.53 -22.59 4.10
CA LEU A 648 18.87 -22.54 2.79
C LEU A 648 19.64 -23.26 1.68
N ALA A 649 20.98 -23.23 1.70
CA ALA A 649 21.86 -23.92 0.75
C ALA A 649 21.97 -25.46 0.97
N GLY A 650 21.32 -25.99 2.00
CA GLY A 650 21.21 -27.44 2.26
C GLY A 650 21.98 -27.95 3.48
N ASP A 651 22.63 -27.07 4.25
CA ASP A 651 23.30 -27.47 5.50
C ASP A 651 22.30 -27.55 6.67
N ASP A 652 21.80 -28.75 6.91
CA ASP A 652 20.89 -29.07 8.02
C ASP A 652 21.52 -28.92 9.42
N GLN A 653 22.83 -28.67 9.53
CA GLN A 653 23.53 -28.42 10.80
C GLN A 653 23.85 -26.94 11.03
N ALA A 654 23.49 -26.05 10.10
CA ALA A 654 23.78 -24.63 10.21
C ALA A 654 22.97 -23.92 11.30
N LEU A 655 21.83 -24.48 11.72
CA LEU A 655 20.96 -23.94 12.76
C LEU A 655 20.97 -24.82 14.01
N SER A 656 21.03 -24.19 15.17
CA SER A 656 20.75 -24.86 16.46
C SER A 656 19.27 -25.21 16.60
N ASP A 657 18.96 -26.17 17.47
CA ASP A 657 17.56 -26.53 17.78
C ASP A 657 16.73 -25.32 18.25
N GLN A 658 17.35 -24.38 18.97
CA GLN A 658 16.68 -23.16 19.41
C GLN A 658 16.32 -22.24 18.24
N GLN A 659 17.25 -22.05 17.30
CA GLN A 659 17.02 -21.28 16.08
C GLN A 659 15.93 -21.91 15.21
N VAL A 660 15.88 -23.23 15.13
CA VAL A 660 14.81 -23.94 14.40
C VAL A 660 13.44 -23.69 15.05
N ARG A 661 13.32 -23.75 16.38
CA ARG A 661 12.06 -23.41 17.08
C ARG A 661 11.66 -21.95 16.85
N GLY A 662 12.61 -21.04 16.95
CA GLY A 662 12.41 -19.61 16.67
C GLY A 662 11.93 -19.36 15.24
N ALA A 663 12.53 -20.01 14.26
CA ALA A 663 12.10 -19.92 12.87
C ALA A 663 10.66 -20.41 12.69
N LEU A 664 10.30 -21.55 13.28
CA LEU A 664 8.92 -22.07 13.21
C LEU A 664 7.89 -21.14 13.87
N LEU A 665 8.27 -20.43 14.96
CA LEU A 665 7.44 -19.36 15.53
C LEU A 665 7.32 -18.18 14.55
N PHE A 666 8.44 -17.74 13.99
CA PHE A 666 8.52 -16.61 13.08
C PHE A 666 7.63 -16.80 11.83
N PHE A 667 7.67 -17.99 11.22
CA PHE A 667 6.85 -18.38 10.06
C PHE A 667 5.44 -18.86 10.42
N GLY A 668 5.02 -18.73 11.69
CA GLY A 668 3.68 -19.09 12.16
C GLY A 668 3.30 -20.55 12.09
N GLN A 669 4.29 -21.45 12.15
CA GLN A 669 4.06 -22.90 12.18
C GLN A 669 3.97 -23.45 13.62
N ALA A 670 4.58 -22.77 14.59
CA ALA A 670 4.63 -23.27 15.97
C ALA A 670 3.43 -22.83 16.82
N LYS A 671 2.85 -21.65 16.57
CA LYS A 671 1.81 -21.07 17.43
C LYS A 671 0.79 -20.27 16.63
N ALA A 672 -0.50 -20.59 16.81
CA ALA A 672 -1.58 -19.88 16.16
C ALA A 672 -1.60 -18.40 16.58
N GLY A 673 -1.81 -17.50 15.63
CA GLY A 673 -1.81 -16.06 15.85
C GLY A 673 -0.42 -15.41 15.93
N VAL A 674 0.67 -16.19 15.88
CA VAL A 674 2.03 -15.66 15.72
C VAL A 674 2.43 -15.84 14.27
N ASN A 675 2.67 -14.75 13.54
CA ASN A 675 3.24 -14.82 12.19
C ASN A 675 3.96 -13.51 11.84
N CYS A 676 5.28 -13.50 12.00
CA CYS A 676 6.11 -12.32 11.72
C CYS A 676 6.22 -12.03 10.22
N THR A 677 6.01 -13.03 9.35
CA THR A 677 6.15 -12.88 7.90
C THR A 677 5.00 -12.15 7.22
N GLN A 678 4.00 -11.70 7.97
CA GLN A 678 2.97 -10.80 7.43
C GLN A 678 3.57 -9.45 7.02
N CYS A 679 4.68 -9.04 7.64
CA CYS A 679 5.44 -7.85 7.26
C CYS A 679 6.91 -8.20 6.97
N HIS A 680 7.52 -9.10 7.74
CA HIS A 680 8.92 -9.49 7.58
C HIS A 680 9.07 -10.73 6.68
N SER A 681 8.81 -10.57 5.38
CA SER A 681 8.76 -11.65 4.39
C SER A 681 9.95 -11.68 3.42
N GLY A 682 10.04 -12.76 2.64
CA GLY A 682 11.05 -12.93 1.58
C GLY A 682 12.49 -13.04 2.08
N ASP A 683 13.44 -13.06 1.14
CA ASP A 683 14.85 -13.32 1.44
C ASP A 683 15.52 -12.23 2.28
N LEU A 684 14.95 -11.03 2.31
CA LEU A 684 15.43 -9.90 3.11
C LEU A 684 14.67 -9.72 4.43
N PHE A 685 13.67 -10.56 4.73
CA PHE A 685 12.82 -10.44 5.92
C PHE A 685 12.16 -9.06 6.06
N THR A 686 11.61 -8.57 4.94
CA THR A 686 10.86 -7.32 4.85
C THR A 686 10.04 -7.29 3.56
N ASP A 687 8.79 -6.86 3.67
CA ASP A 687 7.90 -6.55 2.54
C ASP A 687 8.21 -5.19 1.89
N MET A 688 9.13 -4.41 2.48
CA MET A 688 9.40 -3.00 2.15
C MET A 688 8.17 -2.08 2.25
N GLY A 689 7.07 -2.58 2.82
CA GLY A 689 5.84 -1.86 3.07
C GLY A 689 5.97 -0.90 4.24
N PHE A 690 4.90 -0.14 4.51
CA PHE A 690 4.86 0.85 5.57
C PHE A 690 3.77 0.50 6.57
N HIS A 691 4.14 0.38 7.85
CA HIS A 691 3.23 -0.04 8.91
C HIS A 691 3.35 0.84 10.14
N ASN A 692 2.25 1.01 10.87
CA ASN A 692 2.22 1.73 12.14
C ASN A 692 2.08 0.71 13.28
N LEU A 693 3.17 0.52 14.02
CA LEU A 693 3.22 -0.38 15.18
C LEU A 693 2.84 0.31 16.49
N LEU A 694 2.34 1.55 16.45
CA LEU A 694 2.15 2.41 17.63
C LEU A 694 3.45 2.55 18.43
N ALA A 695 4.59 2.57 17.75
CA ALA A 695 5.87 2.78 18.39
C ALA A 695 5.84 4.13 19.15
N PRO A 696 6.41 4.20 20.36
CA PRO A 696 6.64 5.45 21.05
C PRO A 696 7.34 6.46 20.14
N GLN A 697 7.12 7.76 20.39
CA GLN A 697 7.80 8.83 19.66
C GLN A 697 8.70 9.61 20.60
N LEU A 698 10.00 9.53 20.35
CA LEU A 698 11.05 10.23 21.06
C LEU A 698 11.59 11.43 20.27
N GLY A 699 12.16 12.40 20.98
CA GLY A 699 12.92 13.48 20.39
C GLY A 699 12.11 14.67 19.86
N PRO A 700 12.63 15.34 18.82
CA PRO A 700 12.05 16.57 18.28
C PRO A 700 10.90 16.33 17.27
N GLY A 701 10.76 15.11 16.74
CA GLY A 701 9.83 14.79 15.65
C GLY A 701 10.13 15.54 14.35
N LYS A 702 9.16 15.55 13.43
CA LYS A 702 9.29 16.18 12.10
C LYS A 702 8.49 17.48 11.96
N GLY A 703 8.15 18.12 13.08
CA GLY A 703 7.39 19.38 13.05
C GLY A 703 5.88 19.19 12.87
N ASN A 704 5.38 17.96 12.92
CA ASN A 704 3.97 17.66 12.72
C ASN A 704 3.15 17.80 14.01
N GLY A 705 1.83 17.78 13.86
CA GLY A 705 0.89 17.83 14.97
C GLY A 705 0.79 19.19 15.65
N TYR A 706 -0.07 19.30 16.65
CA TYR A 706 -0.29 20.55 17.38
C TYR A 706 0.94 20.98 18.18
N THR A 707 1.67 20.02 18.73
CA THR A 707 2.91 20.27 19.48
C THR A 707 4.09 20.60 18.59
N ARG A 708 3.98 20.42 17.25
CA ARG A 708 5.08 20.48 16.29
C ARG A 708 6.23 19.51 16.63
N ARG A 709 5.91 18.41 17.30
CA ARG A 709 6.87 17.40 17.78
C ARG A 709 6.51 15.98 17.38
N GLU A 710 5.45 15.81 16.61
CA GLU A 710 5.09 14.51 16.06
C GLU A 710 5.91 14.23 14.79
N ASP A 711 6.13 12.95 14.50
CA ASP A 711 6.59 12.45 13.20
C ASP A 711 5.46 11.65 12.55
N TRP A 712 4.88 12.19 11.48
CA TRP A 712 3.83 11.51 10.74
C TRP A 712 4.34 10.40 9.81
N GLY A 713 5.65 10.15 9.72
CA GLY A 713 6.22 9.06 8.95
C GLY A 713 5.89 9.19 7.46
N ARG A 714 5.39 8.10 6.87
CA ARG A 714 5.03 8.00 5.44
C ARG A 714 4.04 9.08 4.98
N ALA A 715 3.14 9.54 5.84
CA ALA A 715 2.22 10.63 5.50
C ALA A 715 2.92 11.96 5.17
N ASN A 716 4.15 12.19 5.62
CA ASN A 716 4.93 13.36 5.17
C ASN A 716 5.37 13.23 3.71
N VAL A 717 5.39 12.01 3.17
CA VAL A 717 5.77 11.70 1.79
C VAL A 717 4.54 11.69 0.88
N THR A 718 3.51 10.95 1.31
CA THR A 718 2.29 10.72 0.51
C THR A 718 1.25 11.81 0.68
N PHE A 719 1.35 12.62 1.73
CA PHE A 719 0.34 13.58 2.17
C PHE A 719 -1.00 12.95 2.54
N ASP A 720 -1.05 11.61 2.66
CA ASP A 720 -2.24 10.86 3.02
C ASP A 720 -2.34 10.66 4.54
N ILE A 721 -3.48 11.03 5.12
CA ILE A 721 -3.76 10.85 6.55
C ILE A 721 -3.73 9.38 6.98
N ARG A 722 -4.06 8.45 6.09
CA ARG A 722 -4.05 7.00 6.33
C ARG A 722 -2.63 6.46 6.53
N ASP A 723 -1.62 7.19 6.04
CA ASP A 723 -0.20 6.84 6.18
C ASP A 723 0.47 7.43 7.42
N ARG A 724 -0.30 8.11 8.28
CA ARG A 724 0.25 8.70 9.50
C ARG A 724 0.86 7.63 10.38
N TYR A 725 2.06 7.91 10.86
CA TYR A 725 2.86 7.08 11.76
C TYR A 725 3.29 5.74 11.17
N LYS A 726 3.14 5.55 9.85
CA LYS A 726 3.67 4.38 9.18
C LYS A 726 5.13 4.60 8.84
N PHE A 727 5.95 3.58 9.11
CA PHE A 727 7.35 3.53 8.74
C PHE A 727 7.65 2.26 7.98
N ARG A 728 8.68 2.30 7.12
CA ARG A 728 9.11 1.17 6.31
C ARG A 728 9.46 0.00 7.21
N THR A 729 9.00 -1.20 6.89
CA THR A 729 9.46 -2.44 7.53
C THR A 729 10.97 -2.58 7.31
N PRO A 730 11.81 -2.49 8.35
CA PRO A 730 13.25 -2.70 8.17
C PRO A 730 13.54 -4.17 7.86
N SER A 731 14.61 -4.43 7.10
CA SER A 731 15.14 -5.79 6.94
C SER A 731 15.61 -6.31 8.30
N LEU A 732 15.38 -7.60 8.58
CA LEU A 732 15.87 -8.24 9.80
C LEU A 732 17.24 -8.91 9.63
N ARG A 733 17.86 -8.84 8.45
CA ARG A 733 19.24 -9.31 8.28
C ARG A 733 20.19 -8.44 9.12
N ASN A 734 21.08 -9.08 9.88
CA ASN A 734 22.03 -8.43 10.77
C ASN A 734 21.40 -7.57 11.90
N VAL A 735 20.11 -7.76 12.20
CA VAL A 735 19.36 -6.94 13.18
C VAL A 735 19.95 -7.01 14.60
N THR A 736 20.67 -8.09 14.94
CA THR A 736 21.29 -8.22 16.26
C THR A 736 22.49 -7.28 16.47
N LEU A 737 22.98 -6.61 15.42
CA LEU A 737 24.13 -5.71 15.47
C LEU A 737 23.74 -4.22 15.61
N THR A 738 22.47 -3.88 15.41
CA THR A 738 22.05 -2.50 15.11
C THR A 738 21.12 -1.90 16.15
N ALA A 739 21.28 -2.30 17.42
CA ALA A 739 20.56 -1.64 18.51
C ALA A 739 20.94 -0.15 18.61
N PRO A 740 20.05 0.73 19.11
CA PRO A 740 18.67 0.47 19.53
C PRO A 740 17.67 0.39 18.36
N TYR A 741 16.45 -0.06 18.65
CA TYR A 741 15.44 -0.46 17.67
C TYR A 741 14.31 0.57 17.46
N PHE A 742 13.59 0.40 16.34
CA PHE A 742 12.58 1.31 15.77
C PHE A 742 13.15 2.60 15.17
N HIS A 743 12.29 3.32 14.44
CA HIS A 743 12.63 4.54 13.71
C HIS A 743 13.25 5.67 14.54
N ASP A 744 13.12 5.63 15.85
CA ASP A 744 13.58 6.63 16.82
C ASP A 744 14.37 6.02 17.99
N GLY A 745 14.72 4.72 17.91
CA GLY A 745 15.55 4.05 18.91
C GLY A 745 14.87 3.83 20.26
N ALA A 746 13.53 3.73 20.28
CA ALA A 746 12.73 3.61 21.51
C ALA A 746 12.97 2.33 22.33
N TYR A 747 13.68 1.32 21.80
CA TYR A 747 13.94 0.09 22.52
C TYR A 747 15.42 -0.28 22.45
N ALA A 748 16.11 -0.38 23.59
CA ALA A 748 17.53 -0.73 23.63
C ALA A 748 17.83 -2.20 23.29
N THR A 749 16.86 -3.10 23.45
CA THR A 749 17.04 -4.55 23.25
C THR A 749 16.01 -5.13 22.30
N LEU A 750 16.39 -6.24 21.65
CA LEU A 750 15.55 -6.91 20.67
C LEU A 750 14.36 -7.59 21.35
N GLU A 751 14.57 -8.10 22.55
CA GLU A 751 13.53 -8.67 23.42
C GLU A 751 12.45 -7.62 23.72
N ALA A 752 12.83 -6.39 24.07
CA ALA A 752 11.89 -5.32 24.36
C ALA A 752 11.11 -4.91 23.09
N ALA A 753 11.81 -4.86 21.94
CA ALA A 753 11.16 -4.62 20.66
C ALA A 753 10.14 -5.72 20.31
N ILE A 754 10.47 -7.00 20.46
CA ILE A 754 9.54 -8.12 20.24
C ILE A 754 8.39 -8.09 21.25
N THR A 755 8.67 -7.74 22.51
CA THR A 755 7.65 -7.59 23.56
C THR A 755 6.60 -6.53 23.19
N HIS A 756 7.02 -5.41 22.58
CA HIS A 756 6.08 -4.41 22.07
C HIS A 756 5.13 -4.99 21.01
N HIS A 757 5.62 -5.87 20.12
CA HIS A 757 4.76 -6.54 19.13
C HIS A 757 3.70 -7.45 19.77
N CYS A 758 3.95 -7.97 20.99
CA CYS A 758 3.00 -8.82 21.69
C CYS A 758 1.73 -8.08 22.09
N ASN A 759 1.83 -6.77 22.37
CA ASN A 759 0.69 -5.90 22.64
C ASN A 759 1.06 -4.44 22.38
N ILE A 760 0.81 -3.97 21.16
CA ILE A 760 1.22 -2.63 20.72
C ILE A 760 0.46 -1.50 21.43
N VAL A 761 -0.76 -1.74 21.93
CA VAL A 761 -1.57 -0.72 22.60
C VAL A 761 -1.11 -0.52 24.03
N ASP A 762 -0.99 -1.60 24.79
CA ASP A 762 -0.53 -1.52 26.17
C ASP A 762 0.95 -1.14 26.22
N GLY A 763 1.75 -1.65 25.27
CA GLY A 763 3.15 -1.27 25.08
C GLY A 763 3.30 0.24 24.86
N ALA A 764 2.47 0.85 24.01
CA ALA A 764 2.49 2.30 23.79
C ALA A 764 1.91 3.10 24.97
N THR A 765 0.86 2.58 25.63
CA THR A 765 0.16 3.28 26.72
C THR A 765 0.98 3.32 28.00
N ALA A 766 1.65 2.20 28.33
CA ALA A 766 2.44 2.03 29.54
C ALA A 766 3.95 2.21 29.29
N TYR A 767 4.34 2.79 28.14
CA TYR A 767 5.74 2.93 27.78
C TYR A 767 6.51 3.78 28.80
N ASP A 768 7.57 3.19 29.36
CA ASP A 768 8.53 3.85 30.23
C ASP A 768 9.91 3.85 29.55
N PRO A 769 10.46 5.03 29.17
CA PRO A 769 11.75 5.09 28.52
C PRO A 769 12.88 4.59 29.43
N SER A 770 12.76 4.72 30.75
CA SER A 770 13.78 4.25 31.70
C SER A 770 13.86 2.72 31.76
N ALA A 771 12.71 2.04 31.70
CA ALA A 771 12.63 0.59 31.65
C ALA A 771 13.10 -0.01 30.31
N ASN A 772 13.11 0.80 29.24
CA ASN A 772 13.48 0.38 27.88
C ASN A 772 14.90 0.79 27.46
N GLY A 773 15.74 1.17 28.43
CA GLY A 773 17.15 1.47 28.21
C GLY A 773 17.40 2.75 27.41
N VAL A 774 16.41 3.65 27.34
CA VAL A 774 16.57 4.95 26.67
C VAL A 774 17.44 5.86 27.55
N PRO A 775 18.38 6.63 26.98
CA PRO A 775 19.17 7.59 27.76
C PRO A 775 18.29 8.65 28.45
N PRO A 776 18.59 9.04 29.72
CA PRO A 776 17.78 10.01 30.46
C PRO A 776 17.57 11.37 29.77
N THR A 777 18.48 11.74 28.87
CA THR A 777 18.37 12.95 28.04
C THR A 777 17.12 12.98 27.16
N PHE A 778 16.51 11.83 26.87
CA PHE A 778 15.31 11.73 26.04
C PHE A 778 14.01 11.56 26.83
N PHE A 779 14.04 11.41 28.16
CA PHE A 779 12.83 11.14 28.96
C PHE A 779 11.78 12.24 28.81
N SER A 780 12.20 13.51 28.88
CA SER A 780 11.32 14.66 28.65
C SER A 780 10.91 14.86 27.19
N SER A 781 11.46 14.05 26.28
CA SER A 781 11.17 14.14 24.85
C SER A 781 10.04 13.24 24.38
N LEU A 782 9.68 12.24 25.19
CA LEU A 782 8.58 11.32 24.92
C LEU A 782 7.28 12.08 24.63
N GLN A 783 6.72 11.83 23.45
CA GLN A 783 5.41 12.36 23.10
C GLN A 783 4.31 11.56 23.80
N PRO A 784 3.26 12.22 24.31
CA PRO A 784 2.10 11.51 24.86
C PRO A 784 1.47 10.61 23.79
N PHE A 785 1.21 9.35 24.14
CA PHE A 785 0.47 8.43 23.28
C PHE A 785 -0.96 8.96 23.03
N GLN A 786 -1.41 8.95 21.78
CA GLN A 786 -2.70 9.47 21.36
C GLN A 786 -3.49 8.39 20.60
N PRO A 787 -4.09 7.42 21.32
CA PRO A 787 -4.72 6.26 20.69
C PRO A 787 -5.80 6.66 19.68
N ALA A 788 -6.61 7.67 19.98
CA ALA A 788 -7.65 8.16 19.05
C ALA A 788 -7.12 8.62 17.68
N LYS A 789 -5.86 9.09 17.61
CA LYS A 789 -5.24 9.54 16.35
C LYS A 789 -4.39 8.46 15.68
N GLN A 790 -3.77 7.60 16.48
CA GLN A 790 -2.77 6.64 16.01
C GLN A 790 -3.38 5.28 15.70
N TRP A 791 -4.50 4.91 16.33
CA TRP A 791 -5.16 3.62 16.14
C TRP A 791 -5.67 3.40 14.72
N ALA A 792 -6.18 4.45 14.07
CA ALA A 792 -6.82 4.35 12.76
C ALA A 792 -5.87 3.83 11.66
N SER A 793 -4.56 4.07 11.79
CA SER A 793 -3.55 3.57 10.85
C SER A 793 -2.76 2.38 11.39
N ALA A 794 -3.05 1.89 12.60
CA ALA A 794 -2.30 0.81 13.25
C ALA A 794 -2.40 -0.51 12.47
N ALA A 795 -1.28 -1.24 12.41
CA ALA A 795 -1.19 -2.52 11.73
C ALA A 795 -2.23 -3.51 12.29
N GLN A 796 -3.19 -3.90 11.44
CA GLN A 796 -4.35 -4.72 11.85
C GLN A 796 -3.92 -6.08 12.41
N GLN A 797 -2.83 -6.62 11.85
CA GLN A 797 -2.20 -7.88 12.21
C GLN A 797 -1.84 -7.97 13.70
N LEU A 798 -1.52 -6.84 14.34
CA LEU A 798 -1.06 -6.77 15.72
C LEU A 798 -2.08 -6.20 16.70
N GLN A 799 -3.26 -5.78 16.21
CA GLN A 799 -4.31 -5.20 17.06
C GLN A 799 -4.84 -6.18 18.11
N LYS A 800 -4.74 -7.49 17.86
CA LYS A 800 -5.16 -8.55 18.80
C LYS A 800 -4.02 -9.05 19.70
N GLY A 801 -2.81 -8.53 19.51
CA GLY A 801 -1.61 -8.99 20.18
C GLY A 801 -1.10 -10.35 19.69
N LEU A 802 0.14 -10.66 20.03
CA LEU A 802 0.77 -11.96 19.77
C LEU A 802 0.87 -12.73 21.10
N PRO A 803 0.40 -13.98 21.17
CA PRO A 803 0.35 -14.72 22.43
C PRO A 803 1.72 -15.29 22.83
N LEU A 804 2.82 -14.53 22.77
CA LEU A 804 4.19 -14.99 23.04
C LEU A 804 4.51 -14.97 24.55
N ASN A 805 5.25 -15.97 25.02
CA ASN A 805 5.85 -15.98 26.36
C ASN A 805 7.38 -15.71 26.28
N GLU A 806 8.05 -15.64 27.43
CA GLU A 806 9.50 -15.36 27.50
C GLU A 806 10.36 -16.38 26.73
N THR A 807 10.00 -17.67 26.76
CA THR A 807 10.70 -18.71 25.99
C THR A 807 10.50 -18.52 24.49
N ASP A 808 9.29 -18.19 24.06
CA ASP A 808 8.98 -17.91 22.64
C ASP A 808 9.80 -16.70 22.15
N ILE A 809 9.91 -15.65 22.96
CA ILE A 809 10.72 -14.46 22.66
C ILE A 809 12.21 -14.83 22.56
N ALA A 810 12.74 -15.62 23.50
CA ALA A 810 14.13 -16.07 23.46
C ALA A 810 14.42 -16.93 22.22
N ASP A 811 13.50 -17.82 21.83
CA ASP A 811 13.62 -18.61 20.61
C ASP A 811 13.60 -17.71 19.35
N LEU A 812 12.73 -16.69 19.30
CA LEU A 812 12.72 -15.69 18.21
C LEU A 812 14.03 -14.91 18.14
N VAL A 813 14.57 -14.43 19.27
CA VAL A 813 15.86 -13.72 19.32
C VAL A 813 16.98 -14.63 18.81
N ALA A 814 17.00 -15.90 19.22
CA ALA A 814 17.99 -16.86 18.72
C ALA A 814 17.91 -17.03 17.20
N PHE A 815 16.70 -17.15 16.64
CA PHE A 815 16.48 -17.20 15.19
C PHE A 815 16.97 -15.93 14.48
N LEU A 816 16.66 -14.74 15.00
CA LEU A 816 17.15 -13.49 14.44
C LEU A 816 18.69 -13.40 14.47
N GLY A 817 19.34 -14.02 15.46
CA GLY A 817 20.80 -14.20 15.48
C GLY A 817 21.34 -15.10 14.36
N ALA A 818 20.53 -16.03 13.84
CA ALA A 818 20.90 -16.84 12.66
C ALA A 818 20.88 -16.03 11.35
N LEU A 819 20.32 -14.81 11.36
CA LEU A 819 20.27 -13.89 10.22
C LEU A 819 21.46 -12.93 10.18
N THR A 820 22.42 -13.09 11.10
CA THR A 820 23.62 -12.27 11.19
C THR A 820 24.77 -12.92 10.44
N ASP A 821 25.25 -12.23 9.42
CA ASP A 821 26.45 -12.59 8.68
C ASP A 821 27.68 -12.36 9.57
N PRO A 822 28.52 -13.38 9.81
CA PRO A 822 29.71 -13.23 10.64
C PRO A 822 30.66 -12.12 10.15
N ALA A 823 30.74 -11.88 8.84
CA ALA A 823 31.60 -10.84 8.26
C ALA A 823 31.06 -9.42 8.52
N ALA A 824 29.80 -9.26 8.94
CA ALA A 824 29.23 -7.97 9.34
C ALA A 824 29.68 -7.51 10.74
N THR A 825 30.39 -8.35 11.50
CA THR A 825 30.77 -8.06 12.89
C THR A 825 32.09 -7.31 13.04
N ASP A 826 32.94 -7.29 12.00
CA ASP A 826 34.21 -6.56 11.96
C ASP A 826 34.35 -5.86 10.60
N LEU A 827 34.17 -4.53 10.64
CA LEU A 827 34.15 -3.67 9.47
C LEU A 827 35.29 -2.64 9.49
N ASP A 828 36.23 -2.73 10.43
CA ASP A 828 37.25 -1.69 10.67
C ASP A 828 38.18 -1.50 9.45
N HIS A 829 38.37 -2.55 8.65
CA HIS A 829 39.13 -2.50 7.41
C HIS A 829 38.52 -1.57 6.33
N PHE A 830 37.27 -1.13 6.49
CA PHE A 830 36.65 -0.12 5.63
C PHE A 830 36.98 1.32 6.04
N VAL A 831 37.62 1.55 7.19
CA VAL A 831 38.06 2.90 7.60
C VAL A 831 39.35 3.26 6.86
N PRO A 832 39.39 4.33 6.05
CA PRO A 832 40.62 4.74 5.37
C PRO A 832 41.61 5.38 6.36
N GLU A 833 42.92 5.26 6.07
CA GLU A 833 43.97 5.89 6.89
C GLU A 833 43.92 7.43 6.84
N SER A 834 43.49 7.99 5.71
CA SER A 834 43.36 9.43 5.46
C SER A 834 42.34 9.69 4.36
N VAL A 835 41.84 10.92 4.29
CA VAL A 835 40.91 11.36 3.24
C VAL A 835 41.54 12.48 2.38
N PRO A 836 41.12 12.65 1.11
CA PRO A 836 41.75 13.60 0.19
C PRO A 836 41.75 15.06 0.66
N SER A 837 40.76 15.51 1.43
CA SER A 837 40.75 16.89 1.97
C SER A 837 41.75 17.12 3.11
N ASN A 838 42.35 16.06 3.65
CA ASN A 838 43.15 16.06 4.88
C ASN A 838 42.40 16.53 6.13
N LEU A 839 41.06 16.61 6.08
CA LEU A 839 40.25 16.83 7.28
C LEU A 839 40.35 15.61 8.22
N PRO A 840 40.23 15.82 9.54
CA PRO A 840 40.19 14.72 10.49
C PRO A 840 39.02 13.77 10.17
N LEU A 841 39.32 12.47 10.05
CA LEU A 841 38.30 11.42 9.92
C LEU A 841 37.97 10.84 11.29
N ASP A 842 36.74 10.38 11.45
CA ASP A 842 36.31 9.63 12.62
C ASP A 842 37.01 8.26 12.62
N GLN A 843 37.89 8.03 13.59
CA GLN A 843 38.63 6.77 13.72
C GLN A 843 37.89 5.76 14.59
N SER A 844 38.11 4.47 14.33
CA SER A 844 37.62 3.36 15.16
C SER A 844 38.01 3.56 16.63
N GLN A 845 37.08 3.27 17.54
CA GLN A 845 37.30 3.30 18.98
C GLN A 845 38.41 2.34 19.42
N ALA A 846 38.69 1.29 18.64
CA ALA A 846 39.83 0.40 18.87
C ALA A 846 41.18 1.09 18.61
N ALA A 847 41.24 2.04 17.67
CA ALA A 847 42.44 2.81 17.33
C ALA A 847 42.75 3.95 18.33
N ILE A 848 41.77 4.34 19.16
CA ILE A 848 41.86 5.45 20.12
C ILE A 848 42.37 4.99 21.51
N ARG A 849 42.58 3.69 21.72
CA ARG A 849 43.24 3.18 22.94
C ARG A 849 44.77 3.22 22.76
N PRO A 850 45.50 4.00 23.59
CA PRO A 850 46.96 4.13 23.49
C PRO A 850 47.72 2.85 23.82
#